data_AF-A0A8H5KF01-F1
#
_entry.id   AF-A0A8H5KF01-F1
#
_cell.length_a   1.000
_cell.length_b   1.000
_cell.length_c   1.000
_cell.angle_alpha   90.00
_cell.angle_beta   90.00
_cell.angle_gamma   90.00
#
_symmetry.space_group_name_H-M   'P 1'
#
loop_
_entity.id
_entity.type
_entity.pdbx_description
1 polymer ?
#
loop_
_entity_poly.entity_id
_entity_poly.type
_entity_poly.pdbx_seq_one_letter_code
_entity_poly.pdbx_strand_id
1 'polypeptide(L)'
;MRSSFSIKAAGIALLSLANAQDVSENLAGAIADYDSLSLFRSLLGAAPQVLAETLSGQGSNVTILIPTDNAIKSYLKDSSISDVTELNQTMLQVFFSYHSMAASLSSTDFDDSRGLSVPTLLKSEEFNNRTAGPQIQSQFGNSADGQVVFASRVQKGKRADGDISGAIVNLRAGEEQNIKMTAVDGSWGEKNASRFQIVDKVLLPPLSCSKTVQAADDKRLTALNGALIKAGLWPALDASKNVTCLAPSTQAFKDAGSPDVELSKEDLGGALLAHTLNEVTYSNYLRDGQVIGTLNKTEVRVRIIDNEIFFNNAKVIEANVLTNNGLIHILDSVIQAGGKPSETSTGTSTAETASATSSGSEPTGSSATVSPDNGNSGSRLSIDFGMLSVLVAAFCLERVYGIAWVPGGCVPFYKDETMSTPKVALVTAASSGLGAAIARMLAVDLGMNVIINFNSNESRAKELVQTLEAECDKKHPGSNISIQAIQADTCDKLQIKTLVDEAASRFGGRLDVVISNVGWTKMRQFSDIDDNVNEDDWDRCYVANVKSHLWLFHAVKRYLEESNEREAGVPVFVSTASLAGVIPSGSSVPYAVTKSAQIHLGKCLAKIAAPSIRVNTISPGILLTEWGLSFPAERLESARNTNKLGRFATVEDVAEQVKAFVVSKSVTGQNGVIDAGFSL
;
A
#
# COMPACT_ATOMS: atom_id res chain seq x y z
N MET A 1 19.74 -14.28 37.96
CA MET A 1 18.83 -14.31 36.78
C MET A 1 19.39 -13.62 35.53
N ARG A 2 20.16 -12.51 35.59
CA ARG A 2 20.69 -11.86 34.36
C ARG A 2 21.69 -12.69 33.52
N SER A 3 22.46 -13.61 34.12
CA SER A 3 23.40 -14.48 33.39
C SER A 3 22.73 -15.54 32.51
N SER A 4 21.58 -16.07 32.94
CA SER A 4 20.87 -17.16 32.26
C SER A 4 20.21 -16.76 30.94
N PHE A 5 19.89 -15.47 30.76
CA PHE A 5 19.32 -14.95 29.51
C PHE A 5 20.38 -14.76 28.42
N SER A 6 21.57 -14.26 28.76
CA SER A 6 22.65 -14.02 27.79
C SER A 6 23.12 -15.32 27.14
N ILE A 7 23.25 -16.40 27.92
CA ILE A 7 23.65 -17.73 27.43
C ILE A 7 22.59 -18.34 26.50
N LYS A 8 21.29 -18.13 26.79
CA LYS A 8 20.21 -18.60 25.91
C LYS A 8 20.13 -17.81 24.60
N ALA A 9 20.28 -16.49 24.64
CA ALA A 9 20.30 -15.66 23.44
C ALA A 9 21.50 -16.00 22.53
N ALA A 10 22.70 -16.13 23.12
CA ALA A 10 23.89 -16.58 22.39
C ALA A 10 23.74 -18.00 21.82
N GLY A 11 23.16 -18.93 22.59
CA GLY A 11 22.89 -20.29 22.13
C GLY A 11 21.90 -20.36 20.96
N ILE A 12 20.83 -19.57 20.99
CA ILE A 12 19.85 -19.47 19.89
C ILE A 12 20.50 -18.85 18.65
N ALA A 13 21.31 -17.79 18.81
CA ALA A 13 22.05 -17.18 17.70
C ALA A 13 23.06 -18.15 17.07
N LEU A 14 23.81 -18.90 17.89
CA LEU A 14 24.75 -19.94 17.42
C LEU A 14 24.03 -21.09 16.71
N LEU A 15 22.87 -21.53 17.21
CA LEU A 15 22.03 -22.53 16.54
C LEU A 15 21.47 -22.02 15.20
N SER A 16 21.06 -20.75 15.11
CA SER A 16 20.61 -20.15 13.84
C SER A 16 21.75 -19.99 12.83
N LEU A 17 22.95 -19.60 13.28
CA LEU A 17 24.17 -19.57 12.46
C LEU A 17 24.53 -20.96 11.92
N ALA A 18 24.50 -21.99 12.76
CA ALA A 18 24.80 -23.37 12.35
C ALA A 18 23.80 -23.87 11.30
N ASN A 19 22.49 -23.73 11.55
CA ASN A 19 21.45 -24.13 10.59
C ASN A 19 21.57 -23.38 9.25
N ALA A 20 21.94 -22.10 9.27
CA ALA A 20 22.13 -21.31 8.05
C ALA A 20 23.36 -21.74 7.24
N GLN A 21 24.44 -22.10 7.94
CA GLN A 21 25.63 -22.68 7.34
C GLN A 21 25.31 -24.04 6.71
N ASP A 22 24.60 -24.93 7.41
CA ASP A 22 24.21 -26.27 6.92
C ASP A 22 23.40 -26.19 5.61
N VAL A 23 22.43 -25.27 5.52
CA VAL A 23 21.63 -25.04 4.30
C VAL A 23 22.50 -24.62 3.12
N SER A 24 23.44 -23.70 3.36
CA SER A 24 24.29 -23.11 2.32
C SER A 24 25.38 -24.07 1.86
N GLU A 25 25.99 -24.82 2.79
CA GLU A 25 26.96 -25.87 2.49
C GLU A 25 26.34 -27.04 1.73
N ASN A 26 25.10 -27.43 2.08
CA ASN A 26 24.39 -28.49 1.37
C ASN A 26 24.12 -28.12 -0.10
N LEU A 27 23.65 -26.90 -0.36
CA LEU A 27 23.46 -26.41 -1.73
C LEU A 27 24.78 -26.25 -2.47
N ALA A 28 25.80 -25.68 -1.82
CA ALA A 28 27.14 -25.51 -2.42
C ALA A 28 27.79 -26.85 -2.78
N GLY A 29 27.56 -27.90 -1.98
CA GLY A 29 27.96 -29.28 -2.26
C GLY A 29 27.20 -29.88 -3.45
N ALA A 30 25.88 -29.69 -3.52
CA ALA A 30 25.04 -30.19 -4.62
C ALA A 30 25.39 -29.58 -6.00
N ILE A 31 26.06 -28.42 -6.02
CA ILE A 31 26.57 -27.76 -7.23
C ILE A 31 28.09 -27.79 -7.36
N ALA A 32 28.80 -28.58 -6.54
CA ALA A 32 30.25 -28.54 -6.46
C ALA A 32 30.96 -28.95 -7.76
N ASP A 33 30.37 -29.89 -8.50
CA ASP A 33 30.88 -30.43 -9.78
C ASP A 33 30.60 -29.51 -10.99
N TYR A 34 29.92 -28.38 -10.79
CA TYR A 34 29.60 -27.43 -11.85
C TYR A 34 30.59 -26.25 -11.79
N ASP A 35 31.67 -26.32 -12.59
CA ASP A 35 32.71 -25.29 -12.64
C ASP A 35 32.15 -23.90 -12.96
N SER A 36 31.14 -23.83 -13.83
CA SER A 36 30.47 -22.59 -14.26
C SER A 36 29.56 -21.93 -13.20
N LEU A 37 29.47 -22.49 -11.99
CA LEU A 37 28.69 -21.98 -10.85
C LEU A 37 29.59 -21.58 -9.66
N SER A 38 30.88 -21.34 -9.90
CA SER A 38 31.87 -21.04 -8.85
C SER A 38 31.56 -19.76 -8.05
N LEU A 39 31.10 -18.69 -8.71
CA LEU A 39 30.74 -17.42 -8.06
C LEU A 39 29.45 -17.53 -7.25
N PHE A 40 28.52 -18.41 -7.63
CA PHE A 40 27.35 -18.67 -6.81
C PHE A 40 27.74 -19.42 -5.52
N ARG A 41 28.70 -20.36 -5.58
CA ARG A 41 29.27 -20.97 -4.36
C ARG A 41 29.96 -19.93 -3.47
N SER A 42 30.68 -18.97 -4.05
CA SER A 42 31.26 -17.84 -3.30
C SER A 42 30.16 -16.98 -2.64
N LEU A 43 29.06 -16.71 -3.32
CA LEU A 43 27.90 -15.97 -2.79
C LEU A 43 27.27 -16.68 -1.59
N LEU A 44 27.08 -18.02 -1.66
CA LEU A 44 26.58 -18.83 -0.56
C LEU A 44 27.49 -18.77 0.67
N GLY A 45 28.82 -18.79 0.47
CA GLY A 45 29.80 -18.64 1.55
C GLY A 45 29.87 -17.23 2.14
N ALA A 46 29.61 -16.19 1.33
CA ALA A 46 29.62 -14.80 1.77
C ALA A 46 28.38 -14.41 2.61
N ALA A 47 27.22 -15.00 2.31
CA ALA A 47 25.94 -14.61 2.91
C ALA A 47 25.01 -15.79 3.29
N PRO A 48 25.49 -16.82 4.02
CA PRO A 48 24.73 -18.06 4.28
C PRO A 48 23.43 -17.81 5.06
N GLN A 49 23.42 -16.80 5.94
CA GLN A 49 22.24 -16.37 6.68
C GLN A 49 21.08 -15.93 5.76
N VAL A 50 21.39 -15.23 4.66
CA VAL A 50 20.35 -14.60 3.84
C VAL A 50 19.54 -15.64 3.07
N LEU A 51 20.19 -16.69 2.56
CA LEU A 51 19.51 -17.82 1.96
C LEU A 51 18.66 -18.57 3.00
N ALA A 52 19.21 -18.83 4.19
CA ALA A 52 18.47 -19.51 5.25
C ALA A 52 17.24 -18.72 5.72
N GLU A 53 17.37 -17.40 5.89
CA GLU A 53 16.27 -16.47 6.16
C GLU A 53 15.20 -16.53 5.05
N THR A 54 15.61 -16.44 3.78
CA THR A 54 14.72 -16.53 2.60
C THR A 54 13.88 -17.81 2.62
N LEU A 55 14.47 -18.93 3.03
CA LEU A 55 13.83 -20.24 3.06
C LEU A 55 13.06 -20.54 4.37
N SER A 56 13.30 -19.78 5.44
CA SER A 56 12.86 -20.08 6.82
C SER A 56 11.34 -20.17 7.04
N GLY A 57 10.53 -19.75 6.06
CA GLY A 57 9.06 -19.83 6.07
C GLY A 57 8.45 -20.79 5.05
N GLN A 58 9.26 -21.63 4.39
CA GLN A 58 8.80 -22.63 3.41
C GLN A 58 9.31 -24.01 3.82
N GLY A 59 8.43 -25.02 3.81
CA GLY A 59 8.87 -26.41 3.93
C GLY A 59 9.81 -26.78 2.78
N SER A 60 10.63 -27.82 2.97
CA SER A 60 11.78 -28.24 2.14
C SER A 60 11.44 -28.64 0.69
N ASN A 61 10.83 -27.76 -0.10
CA ASN A 61 10.20 -28.06 -1.39
C ASN A 61 10.27 -26.83 -2.31
N VAL A 62 11.49 -26.38 -2.60
CA VAL A 62 11.78 -25.20 -3.44
C VAL A 62 12.67 -25.57 -4.62
N THR A 63 12.71 -24.71 -5.64
CA THR A 63 13.68 -24.79 -6.74
C THR A 63 14.47 -23.51 -6.83
N ILE A 64 15.79 -23.59 -6.65
CA ILE A 64 16.67 -22.43 -6.79
C ILE A 64 17.16 -22.31 -8.23
N LEU A 65 16.97 -21.14 -8.82
CA LEU A 65 17.48 -20.73 -10.11
C LEU A 65 18.90 -20.19 -9.91
N ILE A 66 19.90 -20.90 -10.40
CA ILE A 66 21.32 -20.61 -10.13
C ILE A 66 21.92 -19.93 -11.36
N PRO A 67 22.26 -18.64 -11.30
CA PRO A 67 22.93 -17.95 -12.38
C PRO A 67 24.36 -18.44 -12.55
N THR A 68 24.75 -18.65 -13.81
CA THR A 68 26.15 -18.97 -14.17
C THR A 68 27.13 -17.84 -13.80
N ASP A 69 28.42 -18.15 -13.72
CA ASP A 69 29.46 -17.16 -13.44
C ASP A 69 29.47 -16.01 -14.45
N ASN A 70 29.13 -16.28 -15.72
CA ASN A 70 29.00 -15.26 -16.75
C ASN A 70 27.79 -14.35 -16.51
N ALA A 71 26.69 -14.91 -16.00
CA ALA A 71 25.51 -14.14 -15.58
C ALA A 71 25.81 -13.24 -14.38
N ILE A 72 26.46 -13.78 -13.33
CA ILE A 72 26.84 -13.03 -12.13
C ILE A 72 27.83 -11.91 -12.48
N LYS A 73 28.87 -12.18 -13.28
CA LYS A 73 29.83 -11.15 -13.74
C LYS A 73 29.15 -10.02 -14.52
N SER A 74 28.17 -10.35 -15.35
CA SER A 74 27.40 -9.35 -16.11
C SER A 74 26.57 -8.48 -15.15
N TYR A 75 25.83 -9.10 -14.23
CA TYR A 75 25.03 -8.40 -13.22
C TYR A 75 25.85 -7.49 -12.30
N LEU A 76 27.00 -7.95 -11.80
CA LEU A 76 27.90 -7.15 -10.98
C LEU A 76 28.40 -5.92 -11.75
N LYS A 77 28.87 -6.13 -13.00
CA LYS A 77 29.33 -5.07 -13.88
C LYS A 77 28.25 -4.03 -14.16
N ASP A 78 27.04 -4.48 -14.51
CA ASP A 78 25.91 -3.59 -14.81
C ASP A 78 25.44 -2.84 -13.55
N SER A 79 25.61 -3.43 -12.36
CA SER A 79 25.36 -2.80 -11.07
C SER A 79 26.51 -1.89 -10.57
N SER A 80 27.63 -1.79 -11.31
CA SER A 80 28.87 -1.11 -10.87
C SER A 80 29.49 -1.68 -9.57
N ILE A 81 29.36 -2.98 -9.35
CA ILE A 81 29.89 -3.73 -8.20
C ILE A 81 31.08 -4.58 -8.68
N SER A 82 32.15 -4.67 -7.87
CA SER A 82 33.39 -5.36 -8.26
C SER A 82 33.38 -6.85 -7.92
N ASP A 83 32.77 -7.22 -6.80
CA ASP A 83 32.77 -8.59 -6.28
C ASP A 83 31.43 -8.98 -5.60
N VAL A 84 31.13 -10.28 -5.53
CA VAL A 84 29.91 -10.78 -4.86
C VAL A 84 29.82 -10.43 -3.37
N THR A 85 30.96 -10.19 -2.70
CA THR A 85 31.02 -9.80 -1.28
C THR A 85 30.62 -8.35 -1.02
N GLU A 86 30.54 -7.50 -2.05
CA GLU A 86 30.09 -6.11 -1.97
C GLU A 86 28.55 -5.99 -2.05
N LEU A 87 27.83 -7.07 -2.36
CA LEU A 87 26.37 -7.09 -2.39
C LEU A 87 25.79 -6.91 -0.98
N ASN A 88 24.98 -5.86 -0.79
CA ASN A 88 24.35 -5.59 0.51
C ASN A 88 23.20 -6.57 0.82
N GLN A 89 22.80 -6.64 2.10
CA GLN A 89 21.78 -7.58 2.57
C GLN A 89 20.44 -7.45 1.84
N THR A 90 20.02 -6.24 1.45
CA THR A 90 18.78 -6.00 0.68
C THR A 90 18.87 -6.59 -0.72
N MET A 91 19.98 -6.34 -1.42
CA MET A 91 20.23 -6.94 -2.75
C MET A 91 20.25 -8.46 -2.68
N LEU A 92 20.91 -9.03 -1.66
CA LEU A 92 20.97 -10.48 -1.44
C LEU A 92 19.60 -11.08 -1.11
N GLN A 93 18.80 -10.42 -0.27
CA GLN A 93 17.43 -10.84 0.05
C GLN A 93 16.54 -10.86 -1.20
N VAL A 94 16.58 -9.80 -2.02
CA VAL A 94 15.83 -9.73 -3.29
C VAL A 94 16.32 -10.80 -4.28
N PHE A 95 17.64 -10.94 -4.42
CA PHE A 95 18.27 -11.95 -5.26
C PHE A 95 17.81 -13.37 -4.88
N PHE A 96 18.06 -13.82 -3.64
CA PHE A 96 17.69 -15.17 -3.23
C PHE A 96 16.18 -15.40 -3.25
N SER A 97 15.38 -14.40 -2.88
CA SER A 97 13.92 -14.51 -2.90
C SER A 97 13.35 -14.68 -4.31
N TYR A 98 13.87 -13.95 -5.30
CA TYR A 98 13.37 -14.04 -6.68
C TYR A 98 13.93 -15.22 -7.46
N HIS A 99 15.16 -15.65 -7.12
CA HIS A 99 15.75 -16.88 -7.67
C HIS A 99 15.19 -18.16 -7.01
N SER A 100 14.43 -18.07 -5.91
CA SER A 100 13.81 -19.24 -5.28
C SER A 100 12.34 -19.40 -5.71
N MET A 101 12.05 -20.43 -6.50
CA MET A 101 10.68 -20.84 -6.83
C MET A 101 10.06 -21.68 -5.71
N ALA A 102 8.79 -21.44 -5.39
CA ALA A 102 8.06 -22.02 -4.27
C ALA A 102 7.47 -23.42 -4.57
N ALA A 103 8.20 -24.22 -5.33
CA ALA A 103 7.94 -25.64 -5.60
C ALA A 103 9.24 -26.33 -6.03
N SER A 104 9.41 -27.62 -5.71
CA SER A 104 10.49 -28.48 -6.20
C SER A 104 10.14 -29.04 -7.58
N LEU A 105 10.84 -28.59 -8.62
CA LEU A 105 10.52 -28.80 -10.04
C LEU A 105 11.68 -29.51 -10.75
N SER A 106 11.38 -30.68 -11.31
CA SER A 106 12.24 -31.49 -12.16
C SER A 106 12.40 -30.91 -13.56
N SER A 107 13.29 -31.47 -14.37
CA SER A 107 13.41 -31.11 -15.79
C SER A 107 12.11 -31.34 -16.57
N THR A 108 11.30 -32.33 -16.17
CA THR A 108 10.05 -32.71 -16.84
C THR A 108 8.86 -31.81 -16.52
N ASP A 109 8.88 -31.05 -15.42
CA ASP A 109 7.79 -30.14 -15.06
C ASP A 109 7.68 -28.94 -16.03
N PHE A 110 8.74 -28.68 -16.80
CA PHE A 110 8.79 -27.61 -17.82
C PHE A 110 8.36 -28.07 -19.22
N ASP A 111 7.89 -29.31 -19.39
CA ASP A 111 7.49 -29.86 -20.68
C ASP A 111 6.05 -29.50 -21.11
N ASP A 112 5.27 -28.78 -20.29
CA ASP A 112 3.93 -28.31 -20.66
C ASP A 112 3.98 -27.35 -21.87
N SER A 113 3.25 -27.72 -22.92
CA SER A 113 3.04 -26.94 -24.16
C SER A 113 2.53 -25.51 -23.96
N ARG A 114 1.84 -25.21 -22.85
CA ARG A 114 1.32 -23.87 -22.51
C ARG A 114 2.22 -23.13 -21.52
N GLY A 115 3.29 -23.76 -21.04
CA GLY A 115 4.20 -23.23 -20.04
C GLY A 115 3.65 -23.26 -18.61
N LEU A 116 4.52 -22.94 -17.67
CA LEU A 116 4.32 -23.05 -16.24
C LEU A 116 4.56 -21.70 -15.55
N SER A 117 3.53 -21.17 -14.89
CA SER A 117 3.64 -19.99 -14.03
C SER A 117 3.91 -20.43 -12.59
N VAL A 118 5.07 -20.08 -12.04
CA VAL A 118 5.53 -20.50 -10.71
C VAL A 118 5.75 -19.29 -9.79
N PRO A 119 5.15 -19.24 -8.59
CA PRO A 119 5.52 -18.26 -7.57
C PRO A 119 6.97 -18.42 -7.11
N THR A 120 7.60 -17.29 -6.81
CA THR A 120 8.89 -17.17 -6.16
C THR A 120 8.71 -16.87 -4.68
N LEU A 121 9.79 -16.73 -3.92
CA LEU A 121 9.75 -16.30 -2.52
C LEU A 121 9.77 -14.76 -2.37
N LEU A 122 9.90 -14.02 -3.47
CA LEU A 122 9.87 -12.56 -3.48
C LEU A 122 8.46 -12.04 -3.21
N LYS A 123 8.22 -11.58 -1.98
CA LYS A 123 6.91 -11.08 -1.50
C LYS A 123 6.83 -9.56 -1.29
N SER A 124 7.96 -8.84 -1.33
CA SER A 124 8.02 -7.37 -1.17
C SER A 124 7.12 -6.65 -2.16
N GLU A 125 6.23 -5.77 -1.67
CA GLU A 125 5.27 -5.04 -2.53
C GLU A 125 5.93 -4.17 -3.61
N GLU A 126 7.18 -3.73 -3.40
CA GLU A 126 7.95 -2.98 -4.40
C GLU A 126 8.02 -3.74 -5.73
N PHE A 127 8.23 -5.06 -5.65
CA PHE A 127 8.33 -5.97 -6.77
C PHE A 127 7.09 -6.86 -6.93
N ASN A 128 6.21 -6.90 -5.93
CA ASN A 128 5.09 -7.85 -5.83
C ASN A 128 3.78 -7.19 -5.33
N ASN A 129 3.29 -6.17 -6.05
CA ASN A 129 1.98 -5.59 -5.83
C ASN A 129 0.86 -6.39 -6.54
N ARG A 130 0.83 -7.71 -6.34
CA ARG A 130 -0.24 -8.62 -6.80
C ARG A 130 -0.77 -9.47 -5.64
N THR A 131 -1.84 -10.22 -5.87
CA THR A 131 -2.32 -11.32 -5.01
C THR A 131 -2.25 -12.62 -5.78
N ALA A 132 -2.19 -13.75 -5.09
CA ALA A 132 -2.47 -15.04 -5.73
C ALA A 132 -3.85 -15.01 -6.41
N GLY A 133 -3.87 -15.15 -7.75
CA GLY A 133 -5.13 -15.40 -8.48
C GLY A 133 -5.64 -16.81 -8.17
N PRO A 134 -6.95 -17.10 -8.32
CA PRO A 134 -7.55 -18.36 -7.87
C PRO A 134 -6.82 -19.63 -8.35
N GLN A 135 -6.28 -19.61 -9.57
CA GLN A 135 -5.54 -20.72 -10.17
C GLN A 135 -4.20 -20.97 -9.47
N ILE A 136 -3.40 -19.91 -9.23
CA ILE A 136 -2.12 -20.02 -8.51
C ILE A 136 -2.39 -20.36 -7.03
N GLN A 137 -3.41 -19.75 -6.42
CA GLN A 137 -3.82 -20.07 -5.06
C GLN A 137 -4.20 -21.55 -4.91
N SER A 138 -4.92 -22.11 -5.88
CA SER A 138 -5.30 -23.52 -5.89
C SER A 138 -4.13 -24.49 -6.08
N GLN A 139 -3.04 -24.06 -6.75
CA GLN A 139 -1.89 -24.92 -7.04
C GLN A 139 -0.79 -24.82 -5.96
N PHE A 140 -0.57 -23.64 -5.39
CA PHE A 140 0.56 -23.36 -4.48
C PHE A 140 0.13 -23.00 -3.04
N GLY A 141 -1.16 -22.81 -2.77
CA GLY A 141 -1.66 -22.55 -1.41
C GLY A 141 -0.98 -21.35 -0.73
N ASN A 142 -0.41 -21.55 0.46
CA ASN A 142 0.28 -20.50 1.23
C ASN A 142 1.58 -19.99 0.57
N SER A 143 2.04 -20.65 -0.51
CA SER A 143 3.19 -20.27 -1.31
C SER A 143 2.81 -19.48 -2.58
N ALA A 144 1.52 -19.25 -2.82
CA ALA A 144 1.01 -18.61 -4.02
C ALA A 144 1.24 -17.08 -4.12
N ASP A 145 1.50 -16.43 -2.98
CA ASP A 145 1.52 -14.97 -2.86
C ASP A 145 2.78 -14.29 -3.40
N GLY A 146 3.81 -15.03 -3.79
CA GLY A 146 5.04 -14.46 -4.35
C GLY A 146 4.85 -13.85 -5.74
N GLN A 147 5.87 -13.08 -6.15
CA GLN A 147 6.06 -12.71 -7.55
C GLN A 147 6.23 -13.98 -8.40
N VAL A 148 5.88 -13.92 -9.67
CA VAL A 148 5.88 -15.09 -10.54
C VAL A 148 7.06 -15.06 -11.49
N VAL A 149 7.50 -16.24 -11.90
CA VAL A 149 8.29 -16.45 -13.12
C VAL A 149 7.50 -17.36 -14.05
N PHE A 150 7.62 -17.14 -15.37
CA PHE A 150 6.93 -17.96 -16.36
C PHE A 150 7.94 -18.77 -17.18
N ALA A 151 7.88 -20.09 -17.07
CA ALA A 151 8.73 -21.01 -17.80
C ALA A 151 8.00 -21.58 -19.02
N SER A 152 8.64 -21.60 -20.19
CA SER A 152 8.08 -22.15 -21.42
C SER A 152 9.17 -22.86 -22.24
N ARG A 153 8.86 -24.04 -22.79
CA ARG A 153 9.86 -24.87 -23.48
C ARG A 153 10.31 -24.25 -24.80
N VAL A 154 11.62 -24.30 -25.09
CA VAL A 154 12.16 -23.92 -26.41
C VAL A 154 12.20 -25.14 -27.33
N GLN A 155 11.66 -25.02 -28.55
CA GLN A 155 11.85 -26.03 -29.59
C GLN A 155 13.30 -26.00 -30.10
N LYS A 156 14.19 -26.77 -29.44
CA LYS A 156 15.59 -27.06 -29.79
C LYS A 156 16.52 -25.83 -29.93
N GLY A 157 17.11 -25.40 -28.81
CA GLY A 157 18.29 -24.52 -28.79
C GLY A 157 19.62 -25.28 -28.65
N LYS A 158 20.76 -24.59 -28.87
CA LYS A 158 22.10 -25.06 -28.47
C LYS A 158 22.36 -24.74 -27.00
N ARG A 159 23.13 -25.60 -26.31
CA ARG A 159 23.46 -25.54 -24.86
C ARG A 159 23.96 -24.16 -24.43
N ALA A 160 23.60 -23.77 -23.21
CA ALA A 160 24.22 -22.64 -22.52
C ALA A 160 25.54 -23.11 -21.89
N ASP A 161 26.64 -22.70 -22.53
CA ASP A 161 28.03 -23.07 -22.20
C ASP A 161 28.36 -24.59 -22.29
N GLY A 162 29.65 -24.90 -22.28
CA GLY A 162 30.18 -26.18 -22.80
C GLY A 162 29.81 -27.44 -22.00
N ASP A 163 29.50 -27.31 -20.71
CA ASP A 163 29.63 -28.40 -19.74
C ASP A 163 28.31 -28.86 -19.09
N ILE A 164 27.20 -28.13 -19.29
CA ILE A 164 25.91 -28.43 -18.65
C ILE A 164 25.00 -29.20 -19.63
N SER A 165 24.44 -30.34 -19.18
CA SER A 165 23.43 -31.09 -19.93
C SER A 165 22.02 -30.92 -19.34
N GLY A 166 21.10 -30.37 -20.14
CA GLY A 166 19.68 -30.25 -19.78
C GLY A 166 18.81 -29.81 -20.95
N ALA A 167 17.49 -29.79 -20.75
CA ALA A 167 16.55 -29.21 -21.72
C ALA A 167 16.58 -27.68 -21.64
N ILE A 168 16.41 -26.97 -22.76
CA ILE A 168 16.42 -25.50 -22.75
C ILE A 168 14.99 -24.98 -22.64
N VAL A 169 14.78 -24.14 -21.62
CA VAL A 169 13.51 -23.52 -21.26
C VAL A 169 13.71 -22.01 -21.31
N ASN A 170 12.81 -21.30 -21.99
CA ASN A 170 12.70 -19.85 -21.89
C ASN A 170 12.02 -19.55 -20.55
N LEU A 171 12.79 -19.03 -19.61
CA LEU A 171 12.27 -18.45 -18.39
C LEU A 171 12.06 -16.95 -18.61
N ARG A 172 10.89 -16.46 -18.25
CA ARG A 172 10.53 -15.06 -18.29
C ARG A 172 10.46 -14.50 -16.87
N ALA A 173 11.25 -13.47 -16.64
CA ALA A 173 11.36 -12.72 -15.40
C ALA A 173 10.95 -11.25 -15.63
N GLY A 174 11.29 -10.34 -14.71
CA GLY A 174 11.10 -8.90 -14.88
C GLY A 174 11.93 -8.28 -16.00
N GLU A 175 11.73 -6.98 -16.24
CA GLU A 175 12.48 -6.17 -17.23
C GLU A 175 12.61 -6.82 -18.63
N GLU A 176 11.53 -7.47 -19.09
CA GLU A 176 11.48 -8.20 -20.38
C GLU A 176 12.59 -9.27 -20.55
N GLN A 177 13.17 -9.73 -19.44
CA GLN A 177 14.23 -10.73 -19.46
C GLN A 177 13.70 -12.08 -19.93
N ASN A 178 13.94 -12.36 -21.21
CA ASN A 178 14.00 -13.72 -21.74
C ASN A 178 15.36 -14.31 -21.33
N ILE A 179 15.31 -15.25 -20.39
CA ILE A 179 16.41 -15.96 -19.77
C ILE A 179 16.40 -17.39 -20.30
N LYS A 180 17.57 -17.94 -20.66
CA LYS A 180 17.67 -19.38 -20.98
C LYS A 180 17.99 -20.12 -19.70
N MET A 181 17.05 -20.94 -19.28
CA MET A 181 17.23 -21.91 -18.21
C MET A 181 17.62 -23.25 -18.83
N THR A 182 18.71 -23.85 -18.34
CA THR A 182 19.04 -25.25 -18.57
C THR A 182 18.38 -26.07 -17.48
N ALA A 183 17.34 -26.80 -17.86
CA ALA A 183 16.56 -27.66 -16.99
C ALA A 183 17.34 -28.96 -16.71
N VAL A 184 17.78 -29.10 -15.46
CA VAL A 184 18.51 -30.23 -14.88
C VAL A 184 17.66 -30.89 -13.78
N ASP A 185 18.01 -32.12 -13.39
CA ASP A 185 17.32 -32.84 -12.32
C ASP A 185 18.05 -32.77 -10.96
N GLY A 186 18.95 -31.78 -10.82
CA GLY A 186 19.72 -31.51 -9.62
C GLY A 186 18.84 -31.32 -8.37
N SER A 187 19.24 -31.95 -7.27
CA SER A 187 18.49 -32.01 -6.02
C SER A 187 19.38 -31.78 -4.81
N TRP A 188 18.82 -31.20 -3.75
CA TRP A 188 19.52 -30.84 -2.54
C TRP A 188 18.54 -30.77 -1.34
N GLY A 189 19.06 -30.46 -0.16
CA GLY A 189 18.32 -30.43 1.11
C GLY A 189 18.10 -31.80 1.72
N GLU A 190 17.41 -31.85 2.86
CA GLU A 190 17.08 -33.11 3.53
C GLU A 190 16.28 -34.02 2.58
N LYS A 191 16.74 -35.27 2.41
CA LYS A 191 16.11 -36.28 1.53
C LYS A 191 15.95 -35.84 0.05
N ASN A 192 16.78 -34.91 -0.44
CA ASN A 192 16.70 -34.39 -1.82
C ASN A 192 15.35 -33.74 -2.17
N ALA A 193 14.69 -33.15 -1.17
CA ALA A 193 13.33 -32.61 -1.33
C ALA A 193 13.28 -31.28 -2.11
N SER A 194 14.37 -30.51 -2.12
CA SER A 194 14.54 -29.29 -2.92
C SER A 194 15.34 -29.54 -4.19
N ARG A 195 15.21 -28.65 -5.18
CA ARG A 195 15.89 -28.74 -6.48
C ARG A 195 16.60 -27.45 -6.88
N PHE A 196 17.38 -27.53 -7.96
CA PHE A 196 17.95 -26.36 -8.60
C PHE A 196 17.90 -26.47 -10.12
N GLN A 197 17.90 -25.32 -10.79
CA GLN A 197 17.99 -25.15 -12.24
C GLN A 197 19.05 -24.11 -12.57
N ILE A 198 19.65 -24.13 -13.75
CA ILE A 198 20.76 -23.22 -14.08
C ILE A 198 20.29 -22.17 -15.10
N VAL A 199 20.61 -20.90 -14.88
CA VAL A 199 20.16 -19.77 -15.73
C VAL A 199 21.31 -18.95 -16.31
N ASP A 200 21.15 -18.49 -17.56
CA ASP A 200 22.16 -17.70 -18.29
C ASP A 200 22.19 -16.20 -17.93
N LYS A 201 21.29 -15.76 -17.04
CA LYS A 201 21.20 -14.39 -16.50
C LYS A 201 20.79 -14.41 -15.03
N VAL A 202 21.18 -13.37 -14.29
CA VAL A 202 20.57 -13.04 -13.00
C VAL A 202 19.17 -12.52 -13.26
N LEU A 203 18.17 -13.09 -12.58
CA LEU A 203 16.78 -12.63 -12.65
C LEU A 203 16.67 -11.26 -11.98
N LEU A 204 16.26 -10.25 -12.74
CA LEU A 204 15.88 -8.95 -12.22
C LEU A 204 14.39 -8.92 -11.89
N PRO A 205 13.99 -8.47 -10.68
CA PRO A 205 12.59 -8.44 -10.29
C PRO A 205 11.80 -7.44 -11.15
N PRO A 206 10.52 -7.70 -11.42
CA PRO A 206 9.72 -6.83 -12.27
C PRO A 206 9.48 -5.46 -11.62
N LEU A 207 9.53 -4.41 -12.44
CA LEU A 207 9.25 -3.03 -12.05
C LEU A 207 7.76 -2.68 -12.27
N SER A 208 7.36 -1.45 -11.95
CA SER A 208 6.03 -0.94 -12.29
C SER A 208 5.75 -1.00 -13.80
N CYS A 209 4.48 -0.98 -14.21
CA CYS A 209 4.09 -1.03 -15.63
C CYS A 209 4.79 0.07 -16.45
N SER A 210 4.82 1.30 -15.94
CA SER A 210 5.50 2.43 -16.60
C SER A 210 6.98 2.15 -16.81
N LYS A 211 7.70 1.73 -15.76
CA LYS A 211 9.13 1.42 -15.82
C LYS A 211 9.42 0.25 -16.74
N THR A 212 8.62 -0.82 -16.72
CA THR A 212 8.81 -1.98 -17.61
C THR A 212 8.70 -1.55 -19.07
N VAL A 213 7.67 -0.78 -19.43
CA VAL A 213 7.46 -0.28 -20.80
C VAL A 213 8.50 0.77 -21.22
N GLN A 214 9.04 1.54 -20.27
CA GLN A 214 10.02 2.60 -20.54
C GLN A 214 11.48 2.12 -20.55
N ALA A 215 11.82 1.10 -19.76
CA ALA A 215 13.17 0.56 -19.66
C ALA A 215 13.58 -0.29 -20.88
N ALA A 216 12.60 -0.83 -21.62
CA ALA A 216 12.85 -1.84 -22.65
C ALA A 216 13.43 -1.29 -23.98
N ASP A 217 13.32 0.02 -24.29
CA ASP A 217 13.39 0.57 -25.66
C ASP A 217 12.55 -0.26 -26.67
N ASP A 218 11.47 -0.92 -26.19
CA ASP A 218 10.70 -1.79 -27.05
C ASP A 218 9.88 -0.96 -28.04
N LYS A 219 10.36 -0.98 -29.29
CA LYS A 219 9.78 -0.29 -30.44
C LYS A 219 8.35 -0.77 -30.72
N ARG A 220 7.96 -1.92 -30.19
CA ARG A 220 6.58 -2.46 -30.21
C ARG A 220 5.67 -1.79 -29.19
N LEU A 221 6.15 -1.10 -28.17
CA LEU A 221 5.32 -0.45 -27.14
C LEU A 221 5.42 1.09 -27.13
N THR A 222 6.22 1.68 -28.01
CA THR A 222 6.42 3.15 -28.12
C THR A 222 5.11 3.93 -28.27
N ALA A 223 4.19 3.51 -29.15
CA ALA A 223 2.92 4.21 -29.34
C ALA A 223 2.02 4.12 -28.08
N LEU A 224 1.97 2.95 -27.44
CA LEU A 224 1.24 2.73 -26.20
C LEU A 224 1.78 3.59 -25.05
N ASN A 225 3.11 3.70 -24.92
CA ASN A 225 3.74 4.58 -23.92
C ASN A 225 3.33 6.05 -24.15
N GLY A 226 3.41 6.52 -25.41
CA GLY A 226 2.94 7.86 -25.79
C GLY A 226 1.47 8.09 -25.45
N ALA A 227 0.61 7.10 -25.75
CA ALA A 227 -0.82 7.14 -25.44
C ALA A 227 -1.10 7.22 -23.94
N LEU A 228 -0.41 6.41 -23.13
CA LEU A 228 -0.55 6.39 -21.66
C LEU A 228 -0.02 7.67 -20.99
N ILE A 229 1.03 8.28 -21.55
CA ILE A 229 1.52 9.60 -21.15
C ILE A 229 0.47 10.68 -21.48
N LYS A 230 -0.05 10.71 -22.72
CA LYS A 230 -1.08 11.67 -23.17
C LYS A 230 -2.36 11.57 -22.32
N ALA A 231 -2.83 10.35 -22.05
CA ALA A 231 -3.97 10.07 -21.19
C ALA A 231 -3.70 10.41 -19.70
N GLY A 232 -2.43 10.37 -19.26
CA GLY A 232 -2.03 10.59 -17.88
C GLY A 232 -2.32 9.41 -16.95
N LEU A 233 -2.36 8.18 -17.49
CA LEU A 233 -2.81 6.99 -16.77
C LEU A 233 -1.72 6.28 -15.96
N TRP A 234 -0.43 6.54 -16.23
CA TRP A 234 0.68 5.84 -15.55
C TRP A 234 0.58 5.83 -14.01
N PRO A 235 0.31 6.96 -13.30
CA PRO A 235 0.21 6.95 -11.84
C PRO A 235 -0.93 6.08 -11.31
N ALA A 236 -2.01 5.91 -12.07
CA ALA A 236 -3.14 5.07 -11.70
C ALA A 236 -2.84 3.58 -11.97
N LEU A 237 -2.22 3.26 -13.11
CA LEU A 237 -1.84 1.90 -13.47
C LEU A 237 -0.75 1.35 -12.55
N ASP A 238 0.31 2.11 -12.29
CA ASP A 238 1.40 1.68 -11.41
C ASP A 238 0.95 1.49 -9.94
N ALA A 239 -0.05 2.24 -9.50
CA ALA A 239 -0.65 2.10 -8.17
C ALA A 239 -1.73 1.01 -8.09
N SER A 240 -2.25 0.54 -9.22
CA SER A 240 -3.28 -0.50 -9.26
C SER A 240 -2.69 -1.86 -8.89
N LYS A 241 -3.42 -2.65 -8.11
CA LYS A 241 -3.09 -4.04 -7.77
C LYS A 241 -3.80 -4.97 -8.77
N ASN A 242 -3.15 -6.04 -9.19
CA ASN A 242 -3.72 -7.10 -10.04
C ASN A 242 -4.20 -6.65 -11.43
N VAL A 243 -3.37 -5.96 -12.21
CA VAL A 243 -3.75 -5.53 -13.57
C VAL A 243 -3.11 -6.39 -14.65
N THR A 244 -3.85 -6.72 -15.71
CA THR A 244 -3.26 -7.22 -16.96
C THR A 244 -3.46 -6.19 -18.06
N CYS A 245 -2.37 -5.61 -18.57
CA CYS A 245 -2.45 -4.71 -19.72
C CYS A 245 -2.46 -5.53 -21.02
N LEU A 246 -3.49 -5.36 -21.83
CA LEU A 246 -3.60 -5.93 -23.17
C LEU A 246 -3.09 -4.89 -24.16
N ALA A 247 -1.77 -4.83 -24.32
CA ALA A 247 -1.04 -3.77 -25.01
C ALA A 247 -1.05 -3.94 -26.54
N PRO A 248 -1.79 -3.13 -27.31
CA PRO A 248 -1.65 -3.15 -28.77
C PRO A 248 -0.24 -2.66 -29.14
N SER A 249 0.42 -3.37 -30.05
CA SER A 249 1.75 -2.97 -30.51
C SER A 249 1.76 -1.63 -31.26
N THR A 250 2.92 -0.99 -31.43
CA THR A 250 3.10 0.21 -32.25
C THR A 250 2.60 0.02 -33.70
N GLN A 251 2.61 -1.21 -34.22
CA GLN A 251 1.99 -1.51 -35.52
C GLN A 251 0.46 -1.58 -35.40
N ALA A 252 -0.07 -2.27 -34.38
CA ALA A 252 -1.50 -2.29 -34.07
C ALA A 252 -2.11 -0.88 -33.93
N PHE A 253 -1.40 0.04 -33.28
CA PHE A 253 -1.80 1.45 -33.17
C PHE A 253 -1.90 2.12 -34.54
N LYS A 254 -0.89 1.95 -35.41
CA LYS A 254 -0.90 2.52 -36.78
C LYS A 254 -2.03 1.94 -37.61
N ASP A 255 -2.23 0.63 -37.56
CA ASP A 255 -3.27 -0.07 -38.32
C ASP A 255 -4.68 0.31 -37.84
N ALA A 256 -4.83 0.72 -36.57
CA ALA A 256 -6.04 1.30 -36.00
C ALA A 256 -6.18 2.82 -36.24
N GLY A 257 -5.34 3.44 -37.08
CA GLY A 257 -5.40 4.86 -37.42
C GLY A 257 -4.70 5.81 -36.43
N SER A 258 -3.68 5.33 -35.71
CA SER A 258 -2.89 6.09 -34.72
C SER A 258 -3.76 6.83 -33.68
N PRO A 259 -4.55 6.10 -32.86
CA PRO A 259 -5.41 6.70 -31.85
C PRO A 259 -4.63 7.47 -30.75
N ASP A 260 -3.35 7.14 -30.57
CA ASP A 260 -2.41 7.90 -29.75
C ASP A 260 -2.24 9.36 -30.22
N VAL A 261 -2.29 9.59 -31.54
CA VAL A 261 -2.27 10.92 -32.17
C VAL A 261 -3.68 11.50 -32.23
N GLU A 262 -4.61 10.79 -32.85
CA GLU A 262 -5.90 11.32 -33.33
C GLU A 262 -6.97 11.50 -32.24
N LEU A 263 -7.01 10.65 -31.20
CA LEU A 263 -8.09 10.72 -30.19
C LEU A 263 -7.89 11.86 -29.18
N SER A 264 -9.01 12.32 -28.60
CA SER A 264 -8.99 13.19 -27.43
C SER A 264 -8.33 12.48 -26.23
N LYS A 265 -7.94 13.25 -25.21
CA LYS A 265 -7.35 12.67 -24.00
C LYS A 265 -8.34 11.73 -23.29
N GLU A 266 -9.60 12.14 -23.25
CA GLU A 266 -10.69 11.47 -22.55
C GLU A 266 -11.08 10.16 -23.26
N ASP A 267 -11.26 10.19 -24.58
CA ASP A 267 -11.60 9.00 -25.39
C ASP A 267 -10.45 7.98 -25.37
N LEU A 268 -9.20 8.46 -25.51
CA LEU A 268 -8.00 7.63 -25.43
C LEU A 268 -7.86 7.00 -24.04
N GLY A 269 -8.14 7.75 -22.97
CA GLY A 269 -8.15 7.24 -21.60
C GLY A 269 -9.18 6.10 -21.41
N GLY A 270 -10.41 6.29 -21.90
CA GLY A 270 -11.44 5.24 -21.87
C GLY A 270 -11.06 4.00 -22.66
N ALA A 271 -10.47 4.17 -23.85
CA ALA A 271 -9.99 3.05 -24.67
C ALA A 271 -8.86 2.27 -23.99
N LEU A 272 -7.88 2.94 -23.38
CA LEU A 272 -6.76 2.33 -22.66
C LEU A 272 -7.22 1.59 -21.38
N LEU A 273 -8.23 2.10 -20.68
CA LEU A 273 -8.84 1.40 -19.54
C LEU A 273 -9.70 0.20 -19.97
N ALA A 274 -10.21 0.17 -21.20
CA ALA A 274 -10.85 -1.01 -21.79
C ALA A 274 -9.82 -2.07 -22.25
N HIS A 275 -8.56 -1.66 -22.45
CA HIS A 275 -7.43 -2.56 -22.70
C HIS A 275 -6.73 -3.03 -21.41
N THR A 276 -7.22 -2.66 -20.22
CA THR A 276 -6.65 -3.10 -18.95
C THR A 276 -7.65 -3.99 -18.20
N LEU A 277 -7.31 -5.27 -18.02
CA LEU A 277 -8.09 -6.22 -17.22
C LEU A 277 -7.90 -5.95 -15.72
N ASN A 278 -8.93 -6.22 -14.93
CA ASN A 278 -8.95 -6.02 -13.48
C ASN A 278 -8.45 -7.24 -12.66
N GLU A 279 -7.84 -8.22 -13.32
CA GLU A 279 -7.17 -9.36 -12.69
C GLU A 279 -5.85 -9.74 -13.41
N VAL A 280 -5.02 -10.55 -12.74
CA VAL A 280 -3.74 -11.09 -13.25
C VAL A 280 -4.00 -12.37 -14.06
N THR A 281 -3.73 -12.35 -15.37
CA THR A 281 -4.17 -13.41 -16.29
C THR A 281 -3.02 -14.04 -17.09
N TYR A 282 -2.25 -14.94 -16.46
CA TYR A 282 -1.18 -15.68 -17.15
C TYR A 282 -1.71 -16.59 -18.26
N SER A 283 -1.00 -16.65 -19.38
CA SER A 283 -1.44 -17.37 -20.60
C SER A 283 -1.77 -18.84 -20.37
N ASN A 284 -1.05 -19.53 -19.49
CA ASN A 284 -1.24 -20.95 -19.20
C ASN A 284 -2.54 -21.25 -18.42
N TYR A 285 -3.12 -20.26 -17.75
CA TYR A 285 -4.38 -20.39 -17.00
C TYR A 285 -5.61 -19.86 -17.75
N LEU A 286 -5.41 -19.22 -18.91
CA LEU A 286 -6.50 -18.78 -19.77
C LEU A 286 -7.27 -19.97 -20.34
N ARG A 287 -8.58 -19.79 -20.48
CA ARG A 287 -9.52 -20.80 -21.00
C ARG A 287 -10.32 -20.23 -22.17
N ASP A 288 -10.55 -21.05 -23.19
CA ASP A 288 -11.41 -20.65 -24.31
C ASP A 288 -12.82 -20.27 -23.81
N GLY A 289 -13.36 -19.19 -24.35
CA GLY A 289 -14.66 -18.64 -23.95
C GLY A 289 -14.69 -17.90 -22.60
N GLN A 290 -13.59 -17.86 -21.83
CA GLN A 290 -13.51 -17.09 -20.57
C GLN A 290 -13.84 -15.61 -20.81
N VAL A 291 -14.57 -14.98 -19.89
CA VAL A 291 -14.92 -13.55 -19.93
C VAL A 291 -14.31 -12.87 -18.72
N ILE A 292 -13.66 -11.72 -18.94
CA ILE A 292 -12.87 -11.00 -17.93
C ILE A 292 -13.24 -9.52 -17.96
N GLY A 293 -13.35 -8.90 -16.78
CA GLY A 293 -13.70 -7.48 -16.64
C GLY A 293 -12.51 -6.54 -16.88
N THR A 294 -12.80 -5.34 -17.38
CA THR A 294 -11.81 -4.28 -17.60
C THR A 294 -11.93 -3.16 -16.56
N LEU A 295 -10.90 -2.32 -16.43
CA LEU A 295 -10.94 -1.12 -15.59
C LEU A 295 -11.99 -0.09 -16.09
N ASN A 296 -12.32 -0.08 -17.39
CA ASN A 296 -13.44 0.69 -17.94
C ASN A 296 -14.83 0.01 -17.79
N LYS A 297 -14.98 -1.01 -16.94
CA LYS A 297 -16.24 -1.76 -16.71
C LYS A 297 -16.84 -2.40 -17.98
N THR A 298 -16.00 -2.70 -18.97
CA THR A 298 -16.36 -3.53 -20.13
C THR A 298 -15.91 -4.96 -19.91
N GLU A 299 -16.25 -5.86 -20.83
CA GLU A 299 -15.83 -7.26 -20.81
C GLU A 299 -14.99 -7.61 -22.04
N VAL A 300 -13.99 -8.46 -21.82
CA VAL A 300 -13.15 -9.06 -22.86
C VAL A 300 -13.32 -10.57 -22.82
N ARG A 301 -13.58 -11.18 -23.97
CA ARG A 301 -13.68 -12.63 -24.14
C ARG A 301 -12.37 -13.20 -24.66
N VAL A 302 -11.85 -14.18 -23.96
CA VAL A 302 -10.74 -15.02 -24.41
C VAL A 302 -11.24 -15.98 -25.47
N ARG A 303 -10.49 -16.12 -26.57
CA ARG A 303 -10.64 -17.20 -27.54
C ARG A 303 -9.30 -17.92 -27.70
N ILE A 304 -9.30 -19.24 -27.79
CA ILE A 304 -8.09 -20.04 -28.04
C ILE A 304 -8.31 -20.86 -29.31
N ILE A 305 -7.56 -20.55 -30.36
CA ILE A 305 -7.68 -21.16 -31.69
C ILE A 305 -6.30 -21.67 -32.08
N ASP A 306 -6.16 -22.96 -32.39
CA ASP A 306 -4.90 -23.60 -32.77
C ASP A 306 -3.73 -23.34 -31.78
N ASN A 307 -4.08 -23.31 -30.48
CA ASN A 307 -3.20 -22.97 -29.34
C ASN A 307 -2.70 -21.50 -29.32
N GLU A 308 -3.23 -20.63 -30.19
CA GLU A 308 -3.02 -19.18 -30.18
C GLU A 308 -4.12 -18.49 -29.36
N ILE A 309 -3.74 -17.48 -28.57
CA ILE A 309 -4.62 -16.78 -27.63
C ILE A 309 -5.09 -15.46 -28.23
N PHE A 310 -6.39 -15.18 -28.16
CA PHE A 310 -7.00 -13.93 -28.59
C PHE A 310 -7.83 -13.30 -27.47
N PHE A 311 -7.81 -11.98 -27.39
CA PHE A 311 -8.69 -11.16 -26.55
C PHE A 311 -9.65 -10.40 -27.47
N ASN A 312 -10.92 -10.77 -27.46
CA ASN A 312 -11.89 -10.50 -28.53
C ASN A 312 -11.28 -10.82 -29.90
N ASN A 313 -11.07 -9.83 -30.76
CA ASN A 313 -10.43 -9.96 -32.07
C ASN A 313 -8.90 -10.08 -32.01
N ALA A 314 -8.24 -9.53 -30.99
CA ALA A 314 -6.81 -9.25 -31.02
C ALA A 314 -5.97 -10.43 -30.55
N LYS A 315 -4.97 -10.82 -31.34
CA LYS A 315 -4.08 -11.95 -31.05
C LYS A 315 -2.96 -11.54 -30.11
N VAL A 316 -2.65 -12.37 -29.13
CA VAL A 316 -1.44 -12.23 -28.30
C VAL A 316 -0.22 -12.62 -29.14
N ILE A 317 0.63 -11.65 -29.46
CA ILE A 317 1.92 -11.88 -30.14
C ILE A 317 3.06 -12.13 -29.15
N GLU A 318 2.93 -11.62 -27.92
CA GLU A 318 3.84 -11.93 -26.83
C GLU A 318 3.10 -11.91 -25.49
N ALA A 319 3.25 -12.99 -24.71
CA ALA A 319 2.51 -13.19 -23.47
C ALA A 319 3.38 -12.97 -22.22
N ASN A 320 2.72 -12.64 -21.10
CA ASN A 320 3.31 -12.67 -19.76
C ASN A 320 4.54 -11.75 -19.57
N VAL A 321 4.64 -10.59 -20.22
CA VAL A 321 5.67 -9.59 -19.86
C VAL A 321 5.39 -9.13 -18.42
N LEU A 322 6.26 -9.47 -17.47
CA LEU A 322 5.93 -9.36 -16.05
C LEU A 322 6.12 -7.94 -15.51
N THR A 323 5.17 -7.48 -14.71
CA THR A 323 5.23 -6.21 -13.97
C THR A 323 5.01 -6.46 -12.48
N ASN A 324 5.42 -5.53 -11.62
CA ASN A 324 5.35 -5.74 -10.18
C ASN A 324 3.92 -6.01 -9.68
N ASN A 325 2.92 -5.47 -10.38
CA ASN A 325 1.51 -5.53 -10.07
C ASN A 325 0.66 -6.43 -11.00
N GLY A 326 1.29 -7.17 -11.90
CA GLY A 326 0.62 -8.05 -12.85
C GLY A 326 1.46 -8.37 -14.07
N LEU A 327 0.91 -8.16 -15.27
CA LEU A 327 1.61 -8.44 -16.53
C LEU A 327 1.06 -7.64 -17.72
N ILE A 328 1.80 -7.70 -18.83
CA ILE A 328 1.43 -7.18 -20.14
C ILE A 328 1.35 -8.35 -21.13
N HIS A 329 0.28 -8.41 -21.92
CA HIS A 329 0.19 -9.21 -23.14
C HIS A 329 0.25 -8.26 -24.33
N ILE A 330 1.24 -8.40 -25.19
CA ILE A 330 1.39 -7.58 -26.40
C ILE A 330 0.51 -8.16 -27.51
N LEU A 331 -0.25 -7.32 -28.19
CA LEU A 331 -1.25 -7.69 -29.19
C LEU A 331 -0.92 -7.21 -30.61
N ASP A 332 -1.41 -7.96 -31.62
CA ASP A 332 -1.31 -7.60 -33.04
C ASP A 332 -2.25 -6.47 -33.48
N SER A 333 -3.31 -6.21 -32.72
CA SER A 333 -4.39 -5.29 -33.08
C SER A 333 -5.04 -4.68 -31.83
N VAL A 334 -5.79 -3.58 -32.02
CA VAL A 334 -6.60 -2.96 -30.97
C VAL A 334 -7.84 -3.81 -30.70
N ILE A 335 -8.20 -3.99 -29.43
CA ILE A 335 -9.39 -4.73 -29.00
C ILE A 335 -10.65 -3.93 -29.37
N GLN A 336 -11.54 -4.57 -30.11
CA GLN A 336 -12.89 -4.08 -30.36
C GLN A 336 -13.77 -4.39 -29.15
N ALA A 337 -14.53 -3.41 -28.68
CA ALA A 337 -15.40 -3.56 -27.52
C ALA A 337 -16.54 -4.55 -27.80
N GLY A 338 -16.72 -5.53 -26.91
CA GLY A 338 -17.87 -6.43 -26.94
C GLY A 338 -19.16 -5.70 -26.56
N GLY A 339 -20.25 -5.91 -27.31
CA GLY A 339 -21.51 -5.22 -27.09
C GLY A 339 -22.34 -5.80 -25.93
N LYS A 340 -22.77 -4.89 -25.03
CA LYS A 340 -23.85 -4.95 -23.99
C LYS A 340 -24.00 -6.21 -23.09
N PRO A 341 -24.38 -6.01 -21.80
CA PRO A 341 -24.59 -7.10 -20.86
C PRO A 341 -25.82 -7.94 -21.21
N SER A 342 -25.71 -9.27 -21.09
CA SER A 342 -26.84 -10.17 -21.26
C SER A 342 -27.67 -10.25 -19.97
N GLU A 343 -28.92 -9.80 -20.03
CA GLU A 343 -29.95 -10.25 -19.11
C GLU A 343 -30.26 -11.75 -19.34
N THR A 344 -30.86 -12.37 -18.34
CA THR A 344 -31.08 -13.82 -18.26
C THR A 344 -32.31 -14.27 -19.05
N SER A 345 -32.15 -15.36 -19.82
CA SER A 345 -33.21 -16.26 -20.33
C SER A 345 -34.38 -15.67 -21.15
N THR A 346 -34.55 -16.17 -22.38
CA THR A 346 -35.58 -17.19 -22.72
C THR A 346 -35.42 -17.65 -24.18
N GLY A 347 -36.05 -18.77 -24.54
CA GLY A 347 -35.84 -19.41 -25.84
C GLY A 347 -36.67 -18.86 -27.01
N THR A 348 -36.35 -19.38 -28.20
CA THR A 348 -37.18 -19.62 -29.40
C THR A 348 -38.71 -19.47 -29.17
N SER A 349 -39.51 -18.82 -30.03
CA SER A 349 -39.45 -18.79 -31.51
C SER A 349 -40.26 -17.67 -32.20
N THR A 350 -39.79 -17.23 -33.38
CA THR A 350 -40.55 -16.86 -34.61
C THR A 350 -41.75 -15.89 -34.60
N ALA A 351 -41.60 -14.82 -35.42
CA ALA A 351 -42.60 -14.20 -36.31
C ALA A 351 -43.82 -13.48 -35.65
N GLU A 352 -44.48 -12.48 -36.25
CA GLU A 352 -44.45 -11.98 -37.64
C GLU A 352 -44.98 -10.53 -37.71
N THR A 353 -44.62 -9.76 -38.77
CA THR A 353 -45.26 -8.49 -39.25
C THR A 353 -45.41 -7.29 -38.29
N ALA A 354 -45.42 -6.01 -38.71
CA ALA A 354 -44.92 -5.21 -39.85
C ALA A 354 -45.67 -3.85 -39.80
N SER A 355 -45.10 -2.81 -40.45
CA SER A 355 -45.63 -1.43 -40.60
C SER A 355 -45.72 -0.59 -39.30
N ALA A 356 -45.00 0.54 -39.14
CA ALA A 356 -45.01 1.80 -39.94
C ALA A 356 -46.32 2.62 -39.70
N THR A 357 -46.41 3.95 -39.64
CA THR A 357 -45.48 5.12 -39.69
C THR A 357 -46.28 6.37 -39.21
N SER A 358 -45.76 7.55 -38.84
CA SER A 358 -44.41 8.16 -38.77
C SER A 358 -44.45 9.39 -37.80
N SER A 359 -43.48 10.31 -37.89
CA SER A 359 -43.57 11.80 -37.71
C SER A 359 -44.72 12.41 -36.89
N GLY A 360 -44.51 13.36 -35.97
CA GLY A 360 -43.32 14.16 -35.67
C GLY A 360 -43.70 15.60 -35.28
N SER A 361 -42.74 16.39 -34.78
CA SER A 361 -42.79 17.86 -34.65
C SER A 361 -43.75 18.49 -33.61
N GLU A 362 -43.16 18.82 -32.47
CA GLU A 362 -43.26 20.12 -31.76
C GLU A 362 -43.29 21.39 -32.68
N PRO A 363 -43.43 22.64 -32.16
CA PRO A 363 -43.82 23.10 -30.81
C PRO A 363 -44.80 24.34 -30.77
N THR A 364 -44.91 24.94 -29.58
CA THR A 364 -45.21 26.39 -29.27
C THR A 364 -46.64 26.83 -28.95
N GLY A 365 -46.76 27.79 -28.01
CA GLY A 365 -47.57 28.99 -28.31
C GLY A 365 -48.65 29.50 -27.33
N SER A 366 -48.30 29.83 -26.08
CA SER A 366 -48.81 31.02 -25.34
C SER A 366 -50.33 31.31 -25.17
N SER A 367 -50.77 31.33 -23.90
CA SER A 367 -51.56 32.38 -23.21
C SER A 367 -52.81 33.05 -23.85
N ALA A 368 -53.95 33.04 -23.12
CA ALA A 368 -54.65 34.24 -22.60
C ALA A 368 -56.20 34.13 -22.45
N THR A 369 -56.67 34.05 -21.20
CA THR A 369 -57.81 34.81 -20.58
C THR A 369 -59.28 34.77 -21.10
N VAL A 370 -60.16 34.25 -20.20
CA VAL A 370 -61.36 34.92 -19.59
C VAL A 370 -62.80 34.66 -20.11
N SER A 371 -63.54 33.85 -19.31
CA SER A 371 -64.96 33.97 -18.85
C SER A 371 -66.17 33.76 -19.79
N PRO A 372 -67.39 33.44 -19.25
CA PRO A 372 -67.75 32.81 -17.95
C PRO A 372 -68.84 31.69 -18.06
N ASP A 373 -69.38 31.28 -16.89
CA ASP A 373 -70.60 30.44 -16.65
C ASP A 373 -70.49 28.91 -16.93
N ASN A 374 -71.06 28.00 -16.13
CA ASN A 374 -71.74 28.10 -14.81
C ASN A 374 -71.74 26.70 -14.12
N GLY A 375 -71.96 26.58 -12.79
CA GLY A 375 -72.42 25.30 -12.19
C GLY A 375 -71.65 24.60 -11.04
N ASN A 376 -71.69 25.18 -9.84
CA ASN A 376 -72.09 24.53 -8.57
C ASN A 376 -71.11 23.74 -7.63
N SER A 377 -71.24 24.10 -6.33
CA SER A 377 -70.97 23.36 -5.07
C SER A 377 -69.53 23.26 -4.49
N GLY A 378 -69.40 23.52 -3.17
CA GLY A 378 -68.20 23.18 -2.37
C GLY A 378 -67.61 24.28 -1.46
N SER A 379 -68.30 24.65 -0.38
CA SER A 379 -67.81 25.31 0.86
C SER A 379 -66.41 25.97 0.93
N ARG A 380 -66.37 27.28 1.19
CA ARG A 380 -65.16 28.04 1.59
C ARG A 380 -64.77 27.76 3.04
N LEU A 381 -63.46 27.67 3.33
CA LEU A 381 -62.90 27.88 4.68
C LEU A 381 -62.25 29.28 4.76
N SER A 382 -62.52 30.01 5.83
CA SER A 382 -61.85 31.27 6.17
C SER A 382 -60.52 30.98 6.89
N ILE A 383 -59.42 31.58 6.42
CA ILE A 383 -58.13 31.51 7.11
C ILE A 383 -58.09 32.63 8.16
N ASP A 384 -57.98 32.24 9.43
CA ASP A 384 -57.92 33.16 10.56
C ASP A 384 -56.47 33.63 10.79
N PHE A 385 -56.26 34.95 10.78
CA PHE A 385 -54.92 35.57 10.78
C PHE A 385 -54.19 35.48 12.14
N GLY A 386 -54.84 34.96 13.18
CA GLY A 386 -54.26 34.76 14.51
C GLY A 386 -53.29 33.57 14.64
N MET A 387 -53.32 32.60 13.72
CA MET A 387 -52.57 31.34 13.89
C MET A 387 -51.13 31.37 13.32
N LEU A 388 -50.84 32.29 12.41
CA LEU A 388 -49.53 32.36 11.73
C LEU A 388 -48.43 32.96 12.61
N SER A 389 -48.78 33.92 13.49
CA SER A 389 -47.85 34.51 14.46
C SER A 389 -47.41 33.51 15.55
N VAL A 390 -48.31 32.61 15.96
CA VAL A 390 -48.02 31.56 16.95
C VAL A 390 -47.09 30.49 16.37
N LEU A 391 -47.29 30.08 15.12
CA LEU A 391 -46.43 29.10 14.45
C LEU A 391 -45.00 29.63 14.21
N VAL A 392 -44.84 30.90 13.82
CA VAL A 392 -43.51 31.53 13.67
C VAL A 392 -42.80 31.67 15.02
N ALA A 393 -43.53 32.02 16.10
CA ALA A 393 -42.94 32.08 17.45
C ALA A 393 -42.51 30.70 17.97
N ALA A 394 -43.31 29.65 17.74
CA ALA A 394 -42.99 28.28 18.14
C ALA A 394 -41.72 27.76 17.44
N PHE A 395 -41.60 27.95 16.12
CA PHE A 395 -40.44 27.51 15.35
C PHE A 395 -39.14 28.24 15.72
N CYS A 396 -39.24 29.49 16.18
CA CYS A 396 -38.09 30.26 16.68
C CYS A 396 -37.64 29.85 18.10
N LEU A 397 -38.56 29.40 18.97
CA LEU A 397 -38.22 28.99 20.35
C LEU A 397 -37.64 27.58 20.43
N GLU A 398 -38.13 26.65 19.62
CA GLU A 398 -37.67 25.26 19.60
C GLU A 398 -36.18 25.15 19.20
N ARG A 399 -35.72 25.97 18.25
CA ARG A 399 -34.32 26.02 17.79
C ARG A 399 -33.33 26.69 18.75
N VAL A 400 -33.79 27.45 19.75
CA VAL A 400 -32.90 28.20 20.65
C VAL A 400 -32.91 27.65 22.08
N TYR A 401 -34.02 27.09 22.55
CA TYR A 401 -34.16 26.62 23.95
C TYR A 401 -34.67 25.18 24.11
N GLY A 402 -35.13 24.49 23.05
CA GLY A 402 -35.46 23.06 23.11
C GLY A 402 -36.61 22.68 24.05
N ILE A 403 -37.63 23.53 24.17
CA ILE A 403 -38.83 23.27 25.00
C ILE A 403 -40.06 23.19 24.09
N ALA A 404 -40.74 22.05 24.09
CA ALA A 404 -42.06 21.86 23.48
C ALA A 404 -43.17 22.04 24.53
N TRP A 405 -44.27 22.71 24.15
CA TRP A 405 -45.39 22.99 25.07
C TRP A 405 -46.48 21.92 24.98
N VAL A 406 -46.79 21.28 26.10
CA VAL A 406 -47.91 20.32 26.23
C VAL A 406 -48.88 20.84 27.30
N PRO A 407 -50.19 20.98 27.02
CA PRO A 407 -51.15 21.46 28.00
C PRO A 407 -51.47 20.36 29.03
N GLY A 408 -50.72 20.31 30.13
CA GLY A 408 -50.97 19.29 31.17
C GLY A 408 -49.90 19.10 32.25
N GLY A 409 -49.11 20.13 32.58
CA GLY A 409 -48.17 20.09 33.70
C GLY A 409 -46.69 20.02 33.30
N CYS A 410 -45.85 20.76 34.03
CA CYS A 410 -44.40 20.76 33.84
C CYS A 410 -43.77 19.48 34.41
N VAL A 411 -43.66 18.43 33.59
CA VAL A 411 -42.62 17.42 33.77
C VAL A 411 -41.35 17.90 33.07
N PRO A 412 -40.17 17.89 33.72
CA PRO A 412 -38.93 18.15 33.03
C PRO A 412 -38.73 17.05 31.99
N PHE A 413 -38.76 17.43 30.71
CA PHE A 413 -38.36 16.54 29.64
C PHE A 413 -36.85 16.37 29.74
N TYR A 414 -36.40 15.45 30.60
CA TYR A 414 -35.09 14.84 30.44
C TYR A 414 -35.11 14.27 29.02
N LYS A 415 -34.41 14.93 28.10
CA LYS A 415 -33.86 14.22 26.96
C LYS A 415 -33.07 13.09 27.58
N ASP A 416 -33.54 11.87 27.36
CA ASP A 416 -32.72 10.69 27.58
C ASP A 416 -31.41 10.97 26.85
N GLU A 417 -30.30 11.05 27.59
CA GLU A 417 -29.00 11.31 26.98
C GLU A 417 -28.65 10.06 26.18
N THR A 418 -29.07 10.06 24.91
CA THR A 418 -28.67 9.06 23.92
C THR A 418 -27.15 9.05 23.91
N MET A 419 -26.56 8.09 24.64
CA MET A 419 -25.16 8.07 25.03
C MET A 419 -24.28 8.41 23.83
N SER A 420 -23.77 9.65 23.80
CA SER A 420 -23.03 10.19 22.67
C SER A 420 -21.86 9.26 22.39
N THR A 421 -21.90 8.56 21.25
CA THR A 421 -20.93 7.52 20.93
C THR A 421 -19.52 8.11 21.02
N PRO A 422 -18.62 7.57 21.86
CA PRO A 422 -17.32 8.20 22.10
C PRO A 422 -16.54 8.41 20.80
N LYS A 423 -15.85 9.54 20.71
CA LYS A 423 -14.96 9.84 19.58
C LYS A 423 -13.85 8.81 19.47
N VAL A 424 -13.39 8.55 18.25
CA VAL A 424 -12.37 7.54 17.97
C VAL A 424 -11.05 8.23 17.59
N ALA A 425 -9.98 7.82 18.26
CA ALA A 425 -8.63 8.32 18.00
C ALA A 425 -7.66 7.21 17.61
N LEU A 426 -6.83 7.44 16.59
CA LEU A 426 -5.70 6.58 16.22
C LEU A 426 -4.38 7.27 16.60
N VAL A 427 -3.53 6.57 17.35
CA VAL A 427 -2.19 7.06 17.75
C VAL A 427 -1.13 6.09 17.23
N THR A 428 -0.23 6.56 16.36
CA THR A 428 0.88 5.73 15.84
C THR A 428 2.10 5.77 16.76
N ALA A 429 2.88 4.68 16.80
CA ALA A 429 4.02 4.51 17.70
C ALA A 429 3.67 4.84 19.17
N ALA A 430 2.55 4.29 19.63
CA ALA A 430 1.86 4.67 20.86
C ALA A 430 2.19 3.80 22.08
N SER A 431 2.92 2.69 21.92
CA SER A 431 3.26 1.76 23.01
C SER A 431 4.23 2.32 24.06
N SER A 432 4.80 3.51 23.89
CA SER A 432 5.74 4.10 24.86
C SER A 432 5.92 5.61 24.70
N GLY A 433 6.50 6.25 25.73
CA GLY A 433 6.95 7.64 25.68
C GLY A 433 5.82 8.61 25.33
N LEU A 434 6.09 9.52 24.40
CA LEU A 434 5.13 10.55 23.99
C LEU A 434 3.82 9.96 23.45
N GLY A 435 3.89 8.90 22.66
CA GLY A 435 2.70 8.27 22.08
C GLY A 435 1.79 7.66 23.15
N ALA A 436 2.38 7.06 24.20
CA ALA A 436 1.63 6.53 25.34
C ALA A 436 0.98 7.65 26.17
N ALA A 437 1.69 8.75 26.41
CA ALA A 437 1.14 9.92 27.12
C ALA A 437 -0.02 10.58 26.35
N ILE A 438 0.07 10.67 25.02
CA ILE A 438 -1.02 11.17 24.18
C ILE A 438 -2.21 10.18 24.18
N ALA A 439 -1.97 8.87 24.02
CA ALA A 439 -3.03 7.86 24.10
C ALA A 439 -3.77 7.91 25.45
N ARG A 440 -3.02 8.03 26.55
CA ARG A 440 -3.57 8.26 27.90
C ARG A 440 -4.44 9.49 27.96
N MET A 441 -3.95 10.64 27.48
CA MET A 441 -4.72 11.89 27.47
C MET A 441 -6.02 11.75 26.67
N LEU A 442 -5.98 11.14 25.48
CA LEU A 442 -7.18 10.97 24.64
C LEU A 442 -8.22 10.07 25.32
N ALA A 443 -7.82 8.93 25.88
CA ALA A 443 -8.73 8.02 26.57
C ALA A 443 -9.20 8.59 27.92
N VAL A 444 -8.26 8.83 28.83
CA VAL A 444 -8.53 9.15 30.23
C VAL A 444 -9.00 10.60 30.42
N ASP A 445 -8.46 11.58 29.69
CA ASP A 445 -8.85 12.99 29.88
C ASP A 445 -9.98 13.46 28.96
N LEU A 446 -10.10 12.92 27.74
CA LEU A 446 -11.14 13.32 26.79
C LEU A 446 -12.25 12.28 26.58
N GLY A 447 -12.15 11.10 27.21
CA GLY A 447 -13.19 10.06 27.13
C GLY A 447 -13.33 9.44 25.74
N MET A 448 -12.24 9.33 24.98
CA MET A 448 -12.25 8.80 23.60
C MET A 448 -11.98 7.30 23.56
N ASN A 449 -12.55 6.62 22.56
CA ASN A 449 -12.06 5.32 22.09
C ASN A 449 -10.65 5.54 21.49
N VAL A 450 -9.67 4.70 21.85
CA VAL A 450 -8.27 4.90 21.42
C VAL A 450 -7.68 3.63 20.82
N ILE A 451 -7.06 3.80 19.66
CA ILE A 451 -6.37 2.76 18.91
C ILE A 451 -4.88 3.05 18.96
N ILE A 452 -4.14 2.13 19.58
CA ILE A 452 -2.72 2.22 19.87
C ILE A 452 -1.98 1.38 18.83
N ASN A 453 -1.28 2.03 17.90
CA ASN A 453 -0.38 1.31 17.00
C ASN A 453 1.00 1.10 17.63
N PHE A 454 1.55 -0.09 17.43
CA PHE A 454 2.92 -0.46 17.78
C PHE A 454 3.58 -1.23 16.63
N ASN A 455 4.92 -1.25 16.58
CA ASN A 455 5.68 -2.03 15.59
C ASN A 455 6.12 -3.39 16.18
N SER A 456 7.05 -3.40 17.15
CA SER A 456 7.76 -4.62 17.55
C SER A 456 7.56 -5.10 19.00
N ASN A 457 6.91 -4.33 19.86
CA ASN A 457 6.76 -4.67 21.29
C ASN A 457 5.28 -4.83 21.70
N GLU A 458 4.71 -5.99 21.37
CA GLU A 458 3.31 -6.34 21.68
C GLU A 458 3.03 -6.35 23.20
N SER A 459 3.94 -6.91 24.00
CA SER A 459 3.76 -6.99 25.47
C SER A 459 3.57 -5.61 26.10
N ARG A 460 4.39 -4.63 25.71
CA ARG A 460 4.29 -3.24 26.18
C ARG A 460 3.00 -2.57 25.71
N ALA A 461 2.53 -2.87 24.50
CA ALA A 461 1.25 -2.37 24.00
C ALA A 461 0.06 -2.95 24.80
N LYS A 462 0.08 -4.25 25.11
CA LYS A 462 -0.95 -4.92 25.94
C LYS A 462 -0.99 -4.39 27.38
N GLU A 463 0.17 -4.19 28.00
CA GLU A 463 0.29 -3.58 29.34
C GLU A 463 -0.27 -2.15 29.37
N LEU A 464 0.00 -1.36 28.33
CA LEU A 464 -0.56 -0.02 28.19
C LEU A 464 -2.08 -0.03 28.02
N VAL A 465 -2.64 -0.91 27.18
CA VAL A 465 -4.10 -1.06 27.04
C VAL A 465 -4.75 -1.33 28.40
N GLN A 466 -4.29 -2.34 29.14
CA GLN A 466 -4.82 -2.69 30.46
C GLN A 466 -4.71 -1.54 31.47
N THR A 467 -3.60 -0.81 31.45
CA THR A 467 -3.38 0.35 32.33
C THR A 467 -4.40 1.45 32.02
N LEU A 468 -4.62 1.76 30.73
CA LEU A 468 -5.54 2.81 30.34
C LEU A 468 -7.01 2.43 30.52
N GLU A 469 -7.38 1.16 30.34
CA GLU A 469 -8.71 0.62 30.65
C GLU A 469 -9.03 0.86 32.14
N ALA A 470 -8.14 0.45 33.04
CA ALA A 470 -8.31 0.65 34.49
C ALA A 470 -8.34 2.14 34.90
N GLU A 471 -7.58 3.01 34.24
CA GLU A 471 -7.68 4.47 34.47
C GLU A 471 -9.00 5.06 33.93
N CYS A 472 -9.52 4.56 32.80
CA CYS A 472 -10.80 4.98 32.25
C CYS A 472 -11.97 4.53 33.10
N ASP A 473 -12.02 3.27 33.53
CA ASP A 473 -13.06 2.74 34.43
C ASP A 473 -13.16 3.57 35.72
N LYS A 474 -12.02 4.01 36.26
CA LYS A 474 -11.96 4.83 37.47
C LYS A 474 -12.46 6.26 37.25
N LYS A 475 -12.23 6.85 36.09
CA LYS A 475 -12.51 8.26 35.80
C LYS A 475 -13.86 8.49 35.10
N HIS A 476 -14.29 7.53 34.30
CA HIS A 476 -15.52 7.51 33.53
C HIS A 476 -16.30 6.21 33.80
N PRO A 477 -16.71 5.96 35.06
CA PRO A 477 -17.35 4.70 35.45
C PRO A 477 -18.64 4.47 34.67
N GLY A 478 -18.78 3.29 34.06
CA GLY A 478 -19.93 2.93 33.22
C GLY A 478 -19.91 3.52 31.81
N SER A 479 -18.83 4.19 31.40
CA SER A 479 -18.65 4.62 30.02
C SER A 479 -18.30 3.43 29.10
N ASN A 480 -18.68 3.52 27.82
CA ASN A 480 -18.34 2.53 26.80
C ASN A 480 -17.06 2.92 26.04
N ILE A 481 -15.99 3.23 26.78
CA ILE A 481 -14.68 3.55 26.21
C ILE A 481 -13.93 2.25 25.93
N SER A 482 -13.50 2.05 24.68
CA SER A 482 -12.71 0.91 24.24
C SER A 482 -11.31 1.34 23.83
N ILE A 483 -10.31 0.62 24.33
CA ILE A 483 -8.90 0.86 24.04
C ILE A 483 -8.34 -0.40 23.40
N GLN A 484 -7.72 -0.27 22.23
CA GLN A 484 -7.34 -1.41 21.41
C GLN A 484 -5.95 -1.22 20.81
N ALA A 485 -5.19 -2.30 20.66
CA ALA A 485 -3.87 -2.27 20.03
C ALA A 485 -3.89 -2.94 18.65
N ILE A 486 -3.12 -2.40 17.70
CA ILE A 486 -2.93 -2.94 16.35
C ILE A 486 -1.43 -2.89 15.99
N GLN A 487 -0.89 -4.02 15.55
CA GLN A 487 0.50 -4.10 15.10
C GLN A 487 0.61 -3.63 13.64
N ALA A 488 1.51 -2.69 13.36
CA ALA A 488 1.90 -2.31 12.00
C ALA A 488 3.21 -1.51 12.02
N ASP A 489 4.10 -1.77 11.06
CA ASP A 489 5.15 -0.82 10.73
C ASP A 489 4.54 0.39 10.00
N THR A 490 4.86 1.57 10.49
CA THR A 490 4.41 2.86 9.94
C THR A 490 5.46 3.52 9.04
N CYS A 491 6.55 2.81 8.74
CA CYS A 491 7.44 3.06 7.60
C CYS A 491 7.03 2.27 6.35
N ASP A 492 6.01 1.41 6.44
CA ASP A 492 5.44 0.62 5.34
C ASP A 492 4.06 1.18 4.94
N LYS A 493 3.89 1.48 3.65
CA LYS A 493 2.69 2.14 3.11
C LYS A 493 1.44 1.24 3.14
N LEU A 494 1.57 -0.07 2.93
CA LEU A 494 0.45 -1.00 3.01
C LEU A 494 0.06 -1.24 4.46
N GLN A 495 1.04 -1.47 5.34
CA GLN A 495 0.76 -1.68 6.76
C GLN A 495 0.06 -0.47 7.39
N ILE A 496 0.40 0.76 6.99
CA ILE A 496 -0.40 1.97 7.30
C ILE A 496 -1.85 1.84 6.82
N LYS A 497 -2.09 1.43 5.57
CA LYS A 497 -3.44 1.29 5.02
C LYS A 497 -4.24 0.22 5.78
N THR A 498 -3.66 -0.95 6.01
CA THR A 498 -4.27 -2.04 6.78
C THR A 498 -4.59 -1.60 8.21
N LEU A 499 -3.64 -0.95 8.90
CA LEU A 499 -3.83 -0.36 10.21
C LEU A 499 -5.05 0.58 10.24
N VAL A 500 -5.16 1.48 9.25
CA VAL A 500 -6.24 2.48 9.20
C VAL A 500 -7.59 1.87 8.87
N ASP A 501 -7.65 0.96 7.91
CA ASP A 501 -8.89 0.27 7.53
C ASP A 501 -9.40 -0.61 8.69
N GLU A 502 -8.50 -1.33 9.36
CA GLU A 502 -8.81 -2.13 10.55
C GLU A 502 -9.26 -1.23 11.71
N ALA A 503 -8.51 -0.15 12.00
CA ALA A 503 -8.83 0.82 13.03
C ALA A 503 -10.23 1.43 12.86
N ALA A 504 -10.57 1.87 11.64
CA ALA A 504 -11.88 2.40 11.34
C ALA A 504 -12.98 1.32 11.44
N SER A 505 -12.72 0.10 10.96
CA SER A 505 -13.70 -0.99 10.96
C SER A 505 -14.16 -1.39 12.38
N ARG A 506 -13.23 -1.41 13.35
CA ARG A 506 -13.48 -1.70 14.77
C ARG A 506 -14.48 -0.74 15.43
N PHE A 507 -14.69 0.45 14.83
CA PHE A 507 -15.63 1.47 15.30
C PHE A 507 -16.60 1.96 14.21
N GLY A 508 -17.01 1.06 13.30
CA GLY A 508 -18.08 1.34 12.33
C GLY A 508 -17.73 2.40 11.27
N GLY A 509 -16.45 2.55 10.92
CA GLY A 509 -15.96 3.53 9.95
C GLY A 509 -15.64 4.90 10.54
N ARG A 510 -15.65 5.05 11.86
CA ARG A 510 -15.42 6.34 12.54
C ARG A 510 -13.95 6.55 12.93
N LEU A 511 -13.39 7.70 12.53
CA LEU A 511 -12.15 8.27 13.05
C LEU A 511 -12.32 9.79 13.20
N ASP A 512 -12.11 10.34 14.39
CA ASP A 512 -12.24 11.79 14.67
C ASP A 512 -10.88 12.48 14.89
N VAL A 513 -9.90 11.74 15.41
CA VAL A 513 -8.57 12.23 15.79
C VAL A 513 -7.49 11.28 15.28
N VAL A 514 -6.45 11.79 14.63
CA VAL A 514 -5.30 10.99 14.20
C VAL A 514 -4.02 11.67 14.68
N ILE A 515 -3.22 10.94 15.45
CA ILE A 515 -1.93 11.37 15.96
C ILE A 515 -0.83 10.59 15.25
N SER A 516 -0.13 11.29 14.35
CA SER A 516 0.96 10.78 13.54
C SER A 516 2.30 10.99 14.27
N ASN A 517 2.59 10.10 15.22
CA ASN A 517 3.71 10.20 16.16
C ASN A 517 4.94 9.32 15.80
N VAL A 518 5.19 9.13 14.50
CA VAL A 518 6.32 8.34 14.00
C VAL A 518 7.57 9.22 13.85
N GLY A 519 8.74 8.64 14.07
CA GLY A 519 10.00 9.28 13.70
C GLY A 519 11.20 8.37 13.91
N TRP A 520 12.27 8.63 13.17
CA TRP A 520 13.54 7.91 13.28
C TRP A 520 14.73 8.85 13.11
N THR A 521 15.86 8.51 13.74
CA THR A 521 17.14 9.21 13.59
C THR A 521 18.31 8.29 13.87
N LYS A 522 19.44 8.58 13.23
CA LYS A 522 20.79 8.20 13.68
C LYS A 522 21.44 9.39 14.40
N MET A 523 22.29 9.12 15.41
CA MET A 523 23.17 10.13 16.00
C MET A 523 24.39 10.31 15.10
N ARG A 524 24.67 11.56 14.72
CA ARG A 524 25.85 12.01 13.96
C ARG A 524 26.42 13.27 14.60
N GLN A 525 27.66 13.61 14.30
CA GLN A 525 28.26 14.89 14.68
C GLN A 525 27.67 16.00 13.80
N PHE A 526 26.71 16.76 14.33
CA PHE A 526 25.93 17.74 13.55
C PHE A 526 26.78 18.80 12.81
N SER A 527 27.98 19.11 13.29
CA SER A 527 28.92 20.07 12.70
C SER A 527 29.92 19.46 11.71
N ASP A 528 29.92 18.14 11.53
CA ASP A 528 30.83 17.41 10.66
C ASP A 528 30.08 17.00 9.38
N ILE A 529 30.51 17.50 8.22
CA ILE A 529 29.81 17.20 6.96
C ILE A 529 30.01 15.74 6.54
N ASP A 530 31.18 15.15 6.80
CA ASP A 530 31.52 13.81 6.35
C ASP A 530 30.69 12.74 7.10
N ASP A 531 30.32 13.01 8.36
CA ASP A 531 29.43 12.16 9.17
C ASP A 531 27.93 12.34 8.79
N ASN A 532 27.56 13.33 7.96
CA ASN A 532 26.17 13.63 7.60
C ASN A 532 25.81 13.39 6.12
N VAL A 533 26.75 12.91 5.30
CA VAL A 533 26.53 12.51 3.88
C VAL A 533 26.24 11.01 3.71
N ASN A 534 25.77 10.33 4.77
CA ASN A 534 25.36 8.92 4.67
C ASN A 534 23.94 8.79 4.11
N GLU A 535 23.81 8.24 2.90
CA GLU A 535 22.53 8.12 2.18
C GLU A 535 21.48 7.28 2.94
N ASP A 536 21.87 6.16 3.58
CA ASP A 536 20.92 5.32 4.35
C ASP A 536 20.23 6.11 5.48
N ASP A 537 20.96 6.99 6.16
CA ASP A 537 20.40 7.87 7.19
C ASP A 537 19.43 8.90 6.59
N TRP A 538 19.71 9.41 5.38
CA TRP A 538 18.82 10.31 4.63
C TRP A 538 17.54 9.61 4.20
N ASP A 539 17.63 8.50 3.49
CA ASP A 539 16.48 7.75 2.98
C ASP A 539 15.59 7.26 4.12
N ARG A 540 16.18 6.71 5.18
CA ARG A 540 15.42 6.23 6.34
C ARG A 540 14.78 7.37 7.13
N CYS A 541 15.47 8.51 7.30
CA CYS A 541 14.86 9.70 7.87
C CYS A 541 13.72 10.23 6.98
N TYR A 542 13.86 10.23 5.66
CA TYR A 542 12.85 10.75 4.75
C TYR A 542 11.59 9.85 4.71
N VAL A 543 11.78 8.53 4.72
CA VAL A 543 10.68 7.56 4.87
C VAL A 543 9.97 7.75 6.22
N ALA A 544 10.71 7.71 7.33
CA ALA A 544 10.12 7.68 8.67
C ALA A 544 9.59 9.02 9.18
N ASN A 545 10.20 10.15 8.78
CA ASN A 545 9.84 11.50 9.25
C ASN A 545 9.02 12.31 8.23
N VAL A 546 8.87 11.86 6.97
CA VAL A 546 8.10 12.59 5.94
C VAL A 546 7.06 11.70 5.25
N LYS A 547 7.50 10.63 4.57
CA LYS A 547 6.60 9.80 3.74
C LYS A 547 5.54 9.08 4.59
N SER A 548 5.92 8.56 5.76
CA SER A 548 5.02 7.96 6.77
C SER A 548 3.80 8.84 7.09
N HIS A 549 4.02 10.11 7.38
CA HIS A 549 2.96 11.06 7.75
C HIS A 549 2.05 11.38 6.56
N LEU A 550 2.60 11.51 5.35
CA LEU A 550 1.83 11.69 4.11
C LEU A 550 0.96 10.45 3.81
N TRP A 551 1.53 9.25 3.92
CA TRP A 551 0.82 8.00 3.69
C TRP A 551 -0.29 7.77 4.72
N LEU A 552 -0.02 8.05 6.01
CA LEU A 552 -1.03 7.97 7.05
C LEU A 552 -2.16 8.96 6.78
N PHE A 553 -1.84 10.24 6.48
CA PHE A 553 -2.85 11.24 6.15
C PHE A 553 -3.72 10.80 4.96
N HIS A 554 -3.09 10.32 3.88
CA HIS A 554 -3.79 9.81 2.71
C HIS A 554 -4.74 8.64 3.04
N ALA A 555 -4.33 7.71 3.90
CA ALA A 555 -5.16 6.58 4.32
C ALA A 555 -6.35 7.02 5.20
N VAL A 556 -6.14 7.92 6.16
CA VAL A 556 -7.20 8.37 7.09
C VAL A 556 -8.15 9.41 6.51
N LYS A 557 -7.76 10.11 5.42
CA LYS A 557 -8.50 11.25 4.86
C LYS A 557 -10.00 10.98 4.70
N ARG A 558 -10.37 9.86 4.07
CA ARG A 558 -11.79 9.48 3.85
C ARG A 558 -12.57 9.37 5.16
N TYR A 559 -11.99 8.70 6.15
CA TYR A 559 -12.65 8.41 7.42
C TYR A 559 -12.81 9.66 8.28
N LEU A 560 -11.85 10.58 8.21
CA LEU A 560 -11.95 11.89 8.85
C LEU A 560 -13.04 12.73 8.15
N GLU A 561 -13.03 12.83 6.82
CA GLU A 561 -14.06 13.56 6.06
C GLU A 561 -15.47 13.03 6.36
N GLU A 562 -15.68 11.73 6.33
CA GLU A 562 -16.95 11.11 6.73
C GLU A 562 -17.31 11.37 8.21
N SER A 563 -16.34 11.52 9.12
CA SER A 563 -16.63 11.84 10.53
C SER A 563 -17.04 13.30 10.73
N ASN A 564 -16.58 14.21 9.88
CA ASN A 564 -17.04 15.60 9.87
C ASN A 564 -18.53 15.71 9.50
N GLU A 565 -19.00 14.85 8.58
CA GLU A 565 -20.41 14.81 8.14
C GLU A 565 -21.35 14.27 9.23
N ARG A 566 -20.85 13.47 10.18
CA ARG A 566 -21.62 12.87 11.29
C ARG A 566 -21.89 13.83 12.47
N GLU A 567 -21.90 15.14 12.22
CA GLU A 567 -22.04 16.25 13.20
C GLU A 567 -21.06 16.22 14.40
N ALA A 568 -20.03 15.37 14.37
CA ALA A 568 -19.06 15.22 15.47
C ALA A 568 -18.13 16.45 15.67
N GLY A 569 -18.20 17.44 14.77
CA GLY A 569 -17.32 18.60 14.70
C GLY A 569 -15.99 18.28 14.02
N VAL A 570 -15.33 19.32 13.49
CA VAL A 570 -14.23 19.17 12.53
C VAL A 570 -13.09 18.29 13.08
N PRO A 571 -12.81 17.14 12.44
CA PRO A 571 -11.78 16.18 12.85
C PRO A 571 -10.38 16.79 12.74
N VAL A 572 -9.40 16.12 13.35
CA VAL A 572 -8.04 16.64 13.43
C VAL A 572 -6.97 15.59 13.17
N PHE A 573 -5.96 15.97 12.39
CA PHE A 573 -4.71 15.27 12.25
C PHE A 573 -3.59 16.08 12.92
N VAL A 574 -2.83 15.46 13.83
CA VAL A 574 -1.68 16.09 14.49
C VAL A 574 -0.44 15.24 14.25
N SER A 575 0.63 15.82 13.69
CA SER A 575 1.91 15.12 13.50
C SER A 575 2.96 15.56 14.52
N THR A 576 3.76 14.63 15.05
CA THR A 576 4.88 14.98 15.93
C THR A 576 6.19 15.14 15.13
N ALA A 577 6.62 16.38 15.03
CA ALA A 577 7.90 16.79 14.46
C ALA A 577 8.95 16.91 15.58
N SER A 578 9.83 17.90 15.52
CA SER A 578 10.86 18.16 16.53
C SER A 578 11.36 19.59 16.42
N LEU A 579 11.87 20.13 17.52
CA LEU A 579 12.62 21.39 17.54
C LEU A 579 13.77 21.44 16.52
N ALA A 580 14.37 20.27 16.23
CA ALA A 580 15.36 20.09 15.17
C ALA A 580 14.87 20.49 13.76
N GLY A 581 13.56 20.46 13.51
CA GLY A 581 12.95 20.94 12.27
C GLY A 581 12.65 22.45 12.25
N VAL A 582 12.79 23.13 13.39
CA VAL A 582 12.51 24.56 13.59
C VAL A 582 13.80 25.38 13.59
N ILE A 583 14.85 24.88 14.24
CA ILE A 583 16.18 25.51 14.32
C ILE A 583 17.28 24.51 13.94
N PRO A 584 18.40 24.95 13.31
CA PRO A 584 19.52 24.07 12.94
C PRO A 584 20.18 23.40 14.15
N SER A 585 19.66 22.22 14.52
CA SER A 585 20.07 21.44 15.68
C SER A 585 19.53 20.02 15.57
N GLY A 586 19.94 19.12 16.47
CA GLY A 586 19.35 17.80 16.62
C GLY A 586 20.38 16.69 16.74
N SER A 587 19.94 15.47 16.42
CA SER A 587 20.76 14.26 16.42
C SER A 587 21.60 14.10 15.15
N SER A 588 21.19 14.67 14.02
CA SER A 588 21.90 14.66 12.74
C SER A 588 21.26 15.64 11.74
N VAL A 589 21.97 16.01 10.67
CA VAL A 589 21.44 16.89 9.60
C VAL A 589 20.27 16.25 8.83
N PRO A 590 20.31 14.95 8.43
CA PRO A 590 19.15 14.27 7.84
C PRO A 590 17.89 14.38 8.70
N TYR A 591 18.03 14.21 10.02
CA TYR A 591 16.90 14.31 10.94
C TYR A 591 16.33 15.73 11.02
N ALA A 592 17.20 16.74 11.15
CA ALA A 592 16.78 18.15 11.20
C ALA A 592 16.04 18.57 9.93
N VAL A 593 16.62 18.28 8.75
CA VAL A 593 16.04 18.64 7.45
C VAL A 593 14.71 17.90 7.22
N THR A 594 14.64 16.60 7.51
CA THR A 594 13.39 15.83 7.33
C THR A 594 12.31 16.24 8.31
N LYS A 595 12.64 16.60 9.55
CA LYS A 595 11.67 17.19 10.50
C LYS A 595 11.21 18.60 10.07
N SER A 596 12.04 19.38 9.39
CA SER A 596 11.61 20.64 8.78
C SER A 596 10.66 20.41 7.59
N ALA A 597 10.97 19.44 6.72
CA ALA A 597 10.09 19.00 5.65
C ALA A 597 8.74 18.49 6.17
N GLN A 598 8.72 17.78 7.31
CA GLN A 598 7.50 17.34 7.99
C GLN A 598 6.62 18.53 8.44
N ILE A 599 7.22 19.58 9.01
CA ILE A 599 6.50 20.80 9.42
C ILE A 599 5.90 21.51 8.19
N HIS A 600 6.62 21.54 7.06
CA HIS A 600 6.10 22.10 5.82
C HIS A 600 4.97 21.24 5.23
N LEU A 601 5.13 19.91 5.24
CA LEU A 601 4.10 18.94 4.83
C LEU A 601 2.80 19.15 5.63
N GLY A 602 2.88 19.36 6.95
CA GLY A 602 1.72 19.68 7.78
C GLY A 602 0.92 20.91 7.30
N LYS A 603 1.62 21.95 6.82
CA LYS A 603 1.00 23.15 6.23
C LYS A 603 0.37 22.87 4.86
N CYS A 604 1.02 22.06 4.01
CA CYS A 604 0.46 21.63 2.74
C CYS A 604 -0.83 20.82 2.94
N LEU A 605 -0.80 19.85 3.86
CA LEU A 605 -1.96 19.03 4.21
C LEU A 605 -3.10 19.86 4.82
N ALA A 606 -2.79 20.84 5.68
CA ALA A 606 -3.78 21.78 6.20
C ALA A 606 -4.49 22.57 5.09
N LYS A 607 -3.76 22.99 4.05
CA LYS A 607 -4.31 23.68 2.88
C LYS A 607 -5.15 22.77 1.98
N ILE A 608 -4.73 21.51 1.82
CA ILE A 608 -5.43 20.50 0.99
C ILE A 608 -6.74 20.05 1.65
N ALA A 609 -6.76 19.93 2.98
CA ALA A 609 -7.85 19.29 3.70
C ALA A 609 -8.90 20.24 4.30
N ALA A 610 -8.64 21.55 4.27
CA ALA A 610 -9.61 22.55 4.70
C ALA A 610 -10.80 22.64 3.73
N PRO A 611 -12.04 22.84 4.21
CA PRO A 611 -12.43 23.04 5.61
C PRO A 611 -12.66 21.73 6.39
N SER A 612 -12.67 20.57 5.72
CA SER A 612 -13.17 19.29 6.26
C SER A 612 -12.30 18.65 7.35
N ILE A 613 -10.98 18.91 7.36
CA ILE A 613 -10.04 18.39 8.37
C ILE A 613 -9.10 19.49 8.83
N ARG A 614 -8.86 19.60 10.14
CA ARG A 614 -7.80 20.45 10.70
C ARG A 614 -6.49 19.67 10.75
N VAL A 615 -5.39 20.26 10.30
CA VAL A 615 -4.08 19.60 10.33
C VAL A 615 -3.10 20.50 11.08
N ASN A 616 -2.43 19.97 12.10
CA ASN A 616 -1.43 20.70 12.88
C ASN A 616 -0.18 19.85 13.11
N THR A 617 0.91 20.49 13.53
CA THR A 617 2.17 19.85 13.87
C THR A 617 2.59 20.29 15.27
N ILE A 618 3.30 19.43 15.99
CA ILE A 618 3.91 19.77 17.28
C ILE A 618 5.41 19.44 17.22
N SER A 619 6.24 20.33 17.73
CA SER A 619 7.71 20.25 17.71
C SER A 619 8.26 20.28 19.13
N PRO A 620 8.40 19.13 19.78
CA PRO A 620 9.01 19.04 21.11
C PRO A 620 10.51 19.32 21.06
N GLY A 621 11.03 19.88 22.15
CA GLY A 621 12.46 19.85 22.50
C GLY A 621 12.90 18.48 23.00
N ILE A 622 13.98 18.44 23.79
CA ILE A 622 14.48 17.19 24.39
C ILE A 622 13.46 16.68 25.42
N LEU A 623 12.92 15.47 25.18
CA LEU A 623 12.05 14.74 26.10
C LEU A 623 12.83 13.60 26.76
N LEU A 624 12.82 13.54 28.10
CA LEU A 624 13.51 12.53 28.91
C LEU A 624 12.79 11.17 28.92
N THR A 625 12.61 10.59 27.73
CA THR A 625 12.15 9.21 27.50
C THR A 625 13.32 8.22 27.59
N GLU A 626 13.11 6.91 27.36
CA GLU A 626 14.19 5.91 27.24
C GLU A 626 15.34 6.39 26.31
N TRP A 627 15.00 7.12 25.24
CA TRP A 627 15.96 7.76 24.34
C TRP A 627 16.67 8.98 24.96
N GLY A 628 15.92 9.88 25.60
CA GLY A 628 16.49 11.08 26.25
C GLY A 628 17.36 10.77 27.47
N LEU A 629 17.16 9.63 28.13
CA LEU A 629 18.00 9.12 29.21
C LEU A 629 19.32 8.50 28.72
N SER A 630 19.51 8.36 27.39
CA SER A 630 20.75 7.85 26.80
C SER A 630 21.83 8.92 26.61
N PHE A 631 21.53 10.20 26.89
CA PHE A 631 22.51 11.29 26.82
C PHE A 631 23.39 11.37 28.08
N PRO A 632 24.67 11.79 27.97
CA PRO A 632 25.52 12.04 29.13
C PRO A 632 24.92 13.09 30.08
N ALA A 633 25.05 12.87 31.40
CA ALA A 633 24.47 13.75 32.42
C ALA A 633 24.92 15.22 32.28
N GLU A 634 26.20 15.46 31.99
CA GLU A 634 26.77 16.79 31.74
C GLU A 634 26.10 17.51 30.55
N ARG A 635 25.77 16.77 29.48
CA ARG A 635 25.04 17.29 28.31
C ARG A 635 23.59 17.63 28.67
N LEU A 636 22.96 16.85 29.55
CA LEU A 636 21.63 17.12 30.06
C LEU A 636 21.59 18.33 31.00
N GLU A 637 22.58 18.52 31.88
CA GLU A 637 22.67 19.73 32.70
C GLU A 637 22.98 20.99 31.88
N SER A 638 23.90 20.90 30.92
CA SER A 638 24.21 21.99 29.98
C SER A 638 22.96 22.42 29.18
N ALA A 639 22.21 21.46 28.62
CA ALA A 639 20.97 21.76 27.92
C ALA A 639 19.89 22.33 28.86
N ARG A 640 19.76 21.82 30.09
CA ARG A 640 18.82 22.34 31.09
C ARG A 640 19.10 23.80 31.46
N ASN A 641 20.38 24.18 31.57
CA ASN A 641 20.81 25.56 31.84
C ASN A 641 20.60 26.49 30.63
N THR A 642 20.45 25.93 29.42
CA THR A 642 20.17 26.70 28.19
C THR A 642 18.67 27.03 28.05
N ASN A 643 17.79 26.14 28.53
CA ASN A 643 16.34 26.33 28.55
C ASN A 643 15.93 27.51 29.46
N LYS A 644 15.19 28.50 28.94
CA LYS A 644 14.81 29.68 29.75
C LYS A 644 13.93 29.35 30.96
N LEU A 645 13.20 28.23 30.94
CA LEU A 645 12.39 27.78 32.08
C LEU A 645 13.14 26.84 33.06
N GLY A 646 14.44 26.61 32.90
CA GLY A 646 15.27 25.80 33.83
C GLY A 646 14.90 24.31 33.92
N ARG A 647 14.06 23.83 33.00
CA ARG A 647 13.54 22.45 32.95
C ARG A 647 13.45 21.97 31.51
N PHE A 648 13.40 20.65 31.32
CA PHE A 648 12.96 20.08 30.05
C PHE A 648 11.43 20.07 29.95
N ALA A 649 10.91 19.98 28.72
CA ALA A 649 9.54 19.57 28.49
C ALA A 649 9.39 18.07 28.82
N THR A 650 8.25 17.69 29.38
CA THR A 650 7.87 16.29 29.61
C THR A 650 6.94 15.80 28.50
N VAL A 651 6.66 14.49 28.48
CA VAL A 651 5.69 13.94 27.51
C VAL A 651 4.26 14.43 27.80
N GLU A 652 3.97 14.78 29.05
CA GLU A 652 2.70 15.36 29.52
C GLU A 652 2.53 16.81 29.05
N ASP A 653 3.57 17.67 29.13
CA ASP A 653 3.51 19.04 28.58
C ASP A 653 3.11 19.01 27.08
N VAL A 654 3.70 18.09 26.33
CA VAL A 654 3.44 17.92 24.90
C VAL A 654 2.04 17.33 24.67
N ALA A 655 1.61 16.36 25.48
CA ALA A 655 0.26 15.80 25.41
C ALA A 655 -0.83 16.84 25.73
N GLU A 656 -0.58 17.76 26.66
CA GLU A 656 -1.48 18.89 26.96
C GLU A 656 -1.59 19.86 25.75
N GLN A 657 -0.49 20.15 25.07
CA GLN A 657 -0.56 20.94 23.83
C GLN A 657 -1.26 20.20 22.68
N VAL A 658 -1.10 18.87 22.57
CA VAL A 658 -1.89 18.05 21.63
C VAL A 658 -3.39 18.12 21.98
N LYS A 659 -3.75 18.04 23.27
CA LYS A 659 -5.12 18.22 23.76
C LYS A 659 -5.71 19.54 23.29
N ALA A 660 -4.94 20.63 23.39
CA ALA A 660 -5.36 21.95 22.91
C ALA A 660 -5.64 21.97 21.39
N PHE A 661 -4.81 21.33 20.56
CA PHE A 661 -5.09 21.16 19.13
C PHE A 661 -6.31 20.26 18.86
N VAL A 662 -6.57 19.26 19.69
CA VAL A 662 -7.73 18.38 19.55
C VAL A 662 -9.04 19.13 19.82
N VAL A 663 -9.12 19.86 20.95
CA VAL A 663 -10.36 20.55 21.37
C VAL A 663 -10.59 21.90 20.67
N SER A 664 -9.54 22.57 20.19
CA SER A 664 -9.68 23.86 19.51
C SER A 664 -10.40 23.72 18.17
N LYS A 665 -11.33 24.64 17.89
CA LYS A 665 -12.13 24.63 16.64
C LYS A 665 -11.52 25.49 15.53
N SER A 666 -10.59 26.40 15.85
CA SER A 666 -10.08 27.44 14.94
C SER A 666 -8.62 27.26 14.53
N VAL A 667 -7.95 26.21 15.01
CA VAL A 667 -6.51 26.00 14.80
C VAL A 667 -6.24 24.93 13.75
N THR A 668 -5.63 25.36 12.64
CA THR A 668 -5.11 24.53 11.54
C THR A 668 -3.85 25.18 10.94
N GLY A 669 -2.97 24.38 10.35
CA GLY A 669 -1.70 24.80 9.74
C GLY A 669 -0.61 25.25 10.73
N GLN A 670 -0.81 25.08 12.05
CA GLN A 670 0.10 25.58 13.07
C GLN A 670 1.16 24.55 13.48
N ASN A 671 2.34 25.03 13.89
CA ASN A 671 3.37 24.23 14.54
C ASN A 671 3.53 24.70 15.99
N GLY A 672 3.14 23.88 16.97
CA GLY A 672 3.34 24.19 18.39
C GLY A 672 4.75 23.80 18.84
N VAL A 673 5.57 24.74 19.29
CA VAL A 673 6.93 24.47 19.79
C VAL A 673 6.90 24.29 21.31
N ILE A 674 7.37 23.15 21.81
CA ILE A 674 7.31 22.78 23.23
C ILE A 674 8.71 22.36 23.71
N ASP A 675 9.54 23.35 23.99
CA ASP A 675 10.99 23.22 24.19
C ASP A 675 11.51 23.86 25.49
N ALA A 676 10.61 24.34 26.35
CA ALA A 676 10.94 25.10 27.56
C ALA A 676 11.80 26.37 27.32
N GLY A 677 11.68 26.96 26.12
CA GLY A 677 12.36 28.19 25.71
C GLY A 677 13.76 27.99 25.12
N PHE A 678 14.14 26.76 24.74
CA PHE A 678 15.47 26.50 24.15
C PHE A 678 15.74 27.27 22.85
N SER A 679 14.71 27.52 22.03
CA SER A 679 14.82 28.27 20.75
C SER A 679 14.77 29.80 20.87
N LEU A 680 14.72 30.34 22.09
CA LEU A 680 14.81 31.78 22.38
C LEU A 680 16.24 32.21 22.71
#